data_AF-A0A1M6L3L4-F1
#
_entry.id   AF-A0A1M6L3L4-F1
#
_cell.length_a   1.000
_cell.length_b   1.000
_cell.length_c   1.000
_cell.angle_alpha   90.00
_cell.angle_beta   90.00
_cell.angle_gamma   90.00
#
_symmetry.space_group_name_H-M   'P 1'
#
loop_
_entity.id
_entity.type
_entity.pdbx_description
1 polymer ?
#
loop_
_entity_poly.entity_id
_entity_poly.type
_entity_poly.pdbx_seq_one_letter_code
_entity_poly.pdbx_strand_id
1 'polypeptide(L)'
;MSDLLRITEDITGQEAANIIYDNDNTVNTKFLTDRSFSGFTNIDYGHLVNFSNTGSYDSYKEDNNYDTAWVQIFKPSGTLTIAGANTTRVSFFNALQPSNDAYISNSTSTAPAIPSNARLALLTLRKADNPDGYLNLKVTQDGSGVTRSELSTEVQTLSEADRHFLADRSFSNVPTIDPDHLWNIPTTGDPYYTGNVNFDTVWVQIFKPSGNLVVEGVTVLRYQYFSDLYPSVNAYLGSGTPKIPSNARLALLTLRKADNPDGYLNLKVTQDGSGVTRSDITPEKTPQFLQKVIGKNLINPDDLLYGWTYSSSTGLIQSDNGILGNKMYLSPGVYTCQGIQPYSGNQNIERILLFNDKDELIDAPSISLVDGKGNYTVTCGSAFYNVVYARLVLQYNTAVLFNKNVAQFEKGSEATAFEACKTKLVNNPAYDREPRMCFLTGASSSVPGNGWFENACRNLGYKGRNVAVSGENVMQHADKAWKGTLYTPDELENIDIFITNHIHNYNVAYTNPTSTMLHNTVEEYEQVVYDINGNRLDVAPNPNDPNQYILPTQGAASQGYYPQRDDINERYAAGYDYLLKKYIKDCYELRNNPNSKYYGSVQGKPVIIIICTQWHDGYVVLNNAIKEVAARFGAVVCDFAANVGFSYKQTDPTDPNSIRQSALVCTNRLYGSGNDFQDINIEGTVYTNMGWHPTRDVNSYFAIKRGNILSDVIRKITF
;
A
#
# COMPACT_ATOMS: atom_id res chain seq x y z
N MET A 1 12.84 17.81 46.19
CA MET A 1 11.86 17.63 45.09
C MET A 1 12.49 18.16 43.79
N SER A 2 13.71 17.69 43.52
CA SER A 2 14.67 18.28 42.58
C SER A 2 15.39 17.23 41.73
N ASP A 3 14.96 15.97 41.75
CA ASP A 3 15.66 14.87 41.07
C ASP A 3 14.72 14.01 40.22
N LEU A 4 13.81 14.67 39.50
CA LEU A 4 13.08 14.09 38.36
C LEU A 4 13.38 14.83 37.05
N LEU A 5 14.44 15.65 37.05
CA LEU A 5 15.03 16.33 35.91
C LEU A 5 16.46 15.79 35.74
N ARG A 6 16.61 14.73 34.93
CA ARG A 6 17.84 14.34 34.20
C ARG A 6 17.74 12.89 33.68
N ILE A 7 16.79 12.62 32.80
CA ILE A 7 16.96 11.59 31.75
C ILE A 7 16.35 12.13 30.45
N THR A 8 16.86 13.27 29.99
CA THR A 8 16.81 13.76 28.61
C THR A 8 17.75 14.96 28.56
N GLU A 9 19.05 14.72 28.71
CA GLU A 9 20.09 15.68 28.34
C GLU A 9 21.41 14.88 28.25
N ASP A 10 22.10 15.06 27.12
CA ASP A 10 23.38 14.45 26.72
C ASP A 10 23.39 12.97 26.32
N ILE A 11 22.78 12.68 25.18
CA ILE A 11 23.45 11.85 24.16
C ILE A 11 23.49 12.70 22.90
N THR A 12 24.64 13.29 22.58
CA THR A 12 24.81 13.93 21.28
C THR A 12 24.66 12.86 20.19
N GLY A 13 24.02 13.21 19.08
CA GLY A 13 23.69 12.25 18.00
C GLY A 13 24.89 11.46 17.42
N GLN A 14 26.11 11.79 17.82
CA GLN A 14 27.34 11.09 17.44
C GLN A 14 27.62 9.82 18.28
N GLU A 15 27.13 9.70 19.53
CA GLU A 15 27.32 8.49 20.35
C GLU A 15 26.30 7.39 20.03
N ALA A 16 25.09 7.77 19.61
CA ALA A 16 24.10 6.82 19.09
C ALA A 16 24.59 6.15 17.78
N ALA A 17 25.42 6.84 16.99
CA ALA A 17 25.98 6.32 15.75
C ALA A 17 27.12 5.30 15.98
N ASN A 18 27.82 5.36 17.11
CA ASN A 18 28.94 4.45 17.41
C ASN A 18 28.51 3.12 18.06
N ILE A 19 27.24 2.97 18.45
CA ILE A 19 26.69 1.69 18.96
C ILE A 19 26.22 0.77 17.83
N ILE A 20 26.04 1.30 16.62
CA ILE A 20 25.56 0.54 15.44
C ILE A 20 26.69 -0.24 14.75
N TYR A 21 27.95 0.09 15.03
CA TYR A 21 29.13 -0.58 14.47
C TYR A 21 30.05 -1.10 15.58
N ASP A 22 29.67 -2.21 16.21
CA ASP A 22 30.66 -3.11 16.82
C ASP A 22 30.28 -4.56 16.50
N ASN A 23 30.87 -5.06 15.42
CA ASN A 23 30.77 -6.43 14.94
C ASN A 23 31.76 -7.31 15.72
N ASP A 24 31.43 -7.70 16.95
CA ASP A 24 31.90 -8.98 17.53
C ASP A 24 31.31 -9.18 18.94
N ASN A 25 30.38 -10.12 19.07
CA ASN A 25 30.27 -11.05 20.22
C ASN A 25 28.91 -11.77 20.21
N THR A 26 28.96 -13.09 20.24
CA THR A 26 27.88 -14.09 20.25
C THR A 26 26.94 -14.04 21.47
N VAL A 27 27.03 -13.01 22.31
CA VAL A 27 26.19 -12.79 23.50
C VAL A 27 25.03 -11.83 23.21
N ASN A 28 25.21 -10.88 22.26
CA ASN A 28 24.18 -9.89 21.94
C ASN A 28 22.95 -10.49 21.24
N THR A 29 23.07 -11.67 20.62
CA THR A 29 21.93 -12.38 20.02
C THR A 29 21.04 -13.07 21.04
N LYS A 30 21.52 -13.36 22.26
CA LYS A 30 20.67 -13.87 23.35
C LYS A 30 19.75 -12.79 23.94
N PHE A 31 19.99 -11.51 23.63
CA PHE A 31 19.24 -10.35 24.12
C PHE A 31 18.25 -9.73 23.11
N LEU A 32 18.22 -10.18 21.86
CA LEU A 32 17.51 -9.46 20.79
C LEU A 32 16.07 -9.93 20.51
N THR A 33 15.54 -10.89 21.28
CA THR A 33 14.11 -11.22 21.23
C THR A 33 13.51 -11.15 22.63
N ASP A 34 12.80 -10.05 22.83
CA ASP A 34 11.88 -9.70 23.92
C ASP A 34 12.45 -8.96 25.14
N ARG A 35 12.32 -7.63 25.10
CA ARG A 35 12.37 -6.76 26.28
C ARG A 35 11.08 -7.03 27.07
N SER A 36 11.11 -8.02 27.95
CA SER A 36 9.99 -8.36 28.83
C SER A 36 9.59 -7.20 29.72
N PHE A 37 8.67 -6.38 29.21
CA PHE A 37 7.93 -5.39 29.99
C PHE A 37 6.74 -6.05 30.69
N SER A 38 6.38 -7.29 30.38
CA SER A 38 5.12 -7.95 30.79
C SER A 38 5.28 -9.15 31.74
N GLY A 39 6.49 -9.36 32.28
CA GLY A 39 6.75 -10.38 33.31
C GLY A 39 7.03 -11.80 32.80
N PHE A 40 7.08 -12.04 31.50
CA PHE A 40 7.52 -13.33 30.91
C PHE A 40 9.03 -13.33 30.70
N THR A 41 9.74 -14.38 31.11
CA THR A 41 11.21 -14.40 31.08
C THR A 41 11.73 -15.35 30.02
N ASN A 42 12.77 -14.96 29.29
CA ASN A 42 13.43 -15.87 28.36
C ASN A 42 14.20 -16.96 29.12
N ILE A 43 14.07 -18.21 28.67
CA ILE A 43 14.74 -19.37 29.26
C ILE A 43 15.87 -19.80 28.35
N ASP A 44 17.09 -19.74 28.87
CA ASP A 44 18.26 -20.34 28.25
C ASP A 44 18.34 -21.81 28.71
N TYR A 45 17.88 -22.71 27.86
CA TYR A 45 17.81 -24.13 28.17
C TYR A 45 19.21 -24.75 28.23
N GLY A 46 19.42 -25.64 29.19
CA GLY A 46 20.68 -26.35 29.39
C GLY A 46 21.81 -25.49 29.91
N HIS A 47 21.52 -24.44 30.70
CA HIS A 47 22.51 -23.50 31.22
C HIS A 47 22.33 -23.23 32.73
N LEU A 48 23.45 -22.99 33.41
CA LEU A 48 23.55 -22.77 34.85
C LEU A 48 24.47 -21.58 35.18
N VAL A 49 24.04 -20.77 36.14
CA VAL A 49 24.91 -19.83 36.86
C VAL A 49 25.70 -20.61 37.92
N ASN A 50 26.96 -20.92 37.63
CA ASN A 50 27.83 -21.71 38.49
C ASN A 50 28.54 -20.86 39.54
N PHE A 51 28.74 -21.45 40.72
CA PHE A 51 29.48 -20.86 41.82
C PHE A 51 30.61 -21.80 42.26
N SER A 52 31.73 -21.21 42.67
CA SER A 52 32.85 -21.94 43.27
C SER A 52 32.48 -22.50 44.65
N ASN A 53 33.28 -23.44 45.16
CA ASN A 53 33.09 -24.05 46.49
C ASN A 53 33.21 -23.05 47.65
N THR A 54 33.71 -21.84 47.39
CA THR A 54 33.80 -20.72 48.35
C THR A 54 32.65 -19.73 48.21
N GLY A 55 31.66 -20.00 47.35
CA GLY A 55 30.44 -19.19 47.20
C GLY A 55 30.55 -17.99 46.26
N SER A 56 31.70 -17.78 45.61
CA SER A 56 31.88 -16.73 44.60
C SER A 56 31.33 -17.20 43.24
N TYR A 57 30.73 -16.30 42.46
CA TYR A 57 30.39 -16.59 41.06
C TYR A 57 31.64 -17.10 40.33
N ASP A 58 31.46 -18.10 39.49
CA ASP A 58 32.54 -18.76 38.77
C ASP A 58 32.35 -18.59 37.27
N SER A 59 31.21 -19.05 36.76
CA SER A 59 30.93 -19.02 35.33
C SER A 59 29.44 -19.17 35.04
N TYR A 60 28.99 -18.68 33.88
CA TYR A 60 27.72 -19.04 33.28
C TYR A 60 28.00 -20.08 32.21
N LYS A 61 27.54 -21.32 32.39
CA LYS A 61 27.97 -22.47 31.59
C LYS A 61 26.82 -23.41 31.24
N GLU A 62 27.03 -24.23 30.22
CA GLU A 62 26.10 -25.30 29.88
C GLU A 62 26.04 -26.36 30.99
N ASP A 63 24.84 -26.78 31.35
CA ASP A 63 24.57 -27.88 32.27
C ASP A 63 23.25 -28.57 31.89
N ASN A 64 23.27 -29.88 31.70
CA ASN A 64 22.11 -30.63 31.22
C ASN A 64 20.96 -30.68 32.23
N ASN A 65 21.22 -30.48 33.52
CA ASN A 65 20.24 -30.62 34.59
C ASN A 65 19.52 -29.31 34.96
N TYR A 66 20.00 -28.18 34.44
CA TYR A 66 19.52 -26.85 34.77
C TYR A 66 19.18 -26.06 33.52
N ASP A 67 18.28 -25.11 33.69
CA ASP A 67 17.99 -24.04 32.75
C ASP A 67 18.13 -22.70 33.49
N THR A 68 18.31 -21.60 32.78
CA THR A 68 18.42 -20.28 33.41
C THR A 68 17.48 -19.27 32.78
N ALA A 69 16.64 -18.62 33.60
CA ALA A 69 15.82 -17.50 33.14
C ALA A 69 16.60 -16.18 33.24
N TRP A 70 16.53 -15.37 32.18
CA TRP A 70 17.17 -14.06 32.11
C TRP A 70 16.17 -12.95 32.36
N VAL A 71 16.47 -12.08 33.32
CA VAL A 71 15.59 -10.98 33.76
C VAL A 71 16.36 -9.67 33.80
N GLN A 72 16.05 -8.77 32.87
CA GLN A 72 16.62 -7.42 32.91
C GLN A 72 16.04 -6.63 34.09
N ILE A 73 16.90 -5.93 34.83
CA ILE A 73 16.49 -5.05 35.93
C ILE A 73 16.35 -3.64 35.39
N PHE A 74 15.14 -3.11 35.41
CA PHE A 74 14.82 -1.77 34.92
C PHE A 74 14.95 -0.72 36.01
N LYS A 75 14.63 -1.11 37.25
CA LYS A 75 14.76 -0.26 38.43
C LYS A 75 15.63 -1.01 39.46
N PRO A 76 16.85 -0.53 39.75
CA PRO A 76 17.78 -1.21 40.67
C PRO A 76 17.41 -0.99 42.15
N SER A 77 16.15 -1.27 42.51
CA SER A 77 15.55 -1.14 43.85
C SER A 77 14.21 -1.87 43.90
N GLY A 78 13.75 -2.28 45.08
CA GLY A 78 12.48 -3.00 45.25
C GLY A 78 12.68 -4.51 45.35
N THR A 79 11.66 -5.30 45.04
CA THR A 79 11.72 -6.78 45.07
C THR A 79 11.36 -7.37 43.72
N LEU A 80 12.04 -8.45 43.31
CA LEU A 80 11.51 -9.33 42.25
C LEU A 80 10.45 -10.23 42.87
N THR A 81 9.35 -10.49 42.16
CA THR A 81 8.37 -11.52 42.52
C THR A 81 8.42 -12.62 41.48
N ILE A 82 8.63 -13.87 41.92
CA ILE A 82 8.79 -15.03 41.04
C ILE A 82 7.64 -16.01 41.29
N ALA A 83 6.93 -16.38 40.23
CA ALA A 83 5.81 -17.32 40.28
C ALA A 83 5.88 -18.33 39.13
N GLY A 84 5.29 -19.51 39.31
CA GLY A 84 5.14 -20.51 38.25
C GLY A 84 6.37 -21.34 37.90
N ALA A 85 7.50 -21.14 38.60
CA ALA A 85 8.62 -22.09 38.63
C ALA A 85 9.34 -22.06 39.98
N ASN A 86 9.86 -23.21 40.40
CA ASN A 86 10.74 -23.36 41.55
C ASN A 86 12.15 -22.90 41.17
N THR A 87 12.56 -21.77 41.73
CA THR A 87 13.89 -21.20 41.49
C THR A 87 14.86 -21.63 42.57
N THR A 88 15.99 -22.22 42.17
CA THR A 88 17.03 -22.65 43.11
C THR A 88 17.83 -21.44 43.62
N ARG A 89 18.07 -20.44 42.77
CA ARG A 89 18.83 -19.24 43.09
C ARG A 89 18.57 -18.12 42.10
N VAL A 90 18.59 -16.89 42.59
CA VAL A 90 18.56 -15.66 41.79
C VAL A 90 19.89 -14.94 41.95
N SER A 91 20.59 -14.69 40.86
CA SER A 91 21.92 -14.06 40.86
C SER A 91 21.86 -12.71 40.16
N PHE A 92 22.35 -11.65 40.80
CA PHE A 92 22.29 -10.29 40.29
C PHE A 92 23.64 -9.81 39.75
N PHE A 93 23.60 -9.06 38.65
CA PHE A 93 24.76 -8.50 37.99
C PHE A 93 24.54 -7.01 37.68
N ASN A 94 25.61 -6.20 37.74
CA ASN A 94 25.58 -4.76 37.46
C ASN A 94 25.75 -4.43 35.96
N ALA A 95 25.92 -5.46 35.13
CA ALA A 95 26.00 -5.39 33.67
C ALA A 95 25.02 -6.39 33.05
N LEU A 96 24.70 -6.21 31.76
CA LEU A 96 23.85 -7.13 31.01
C LEU A 96 24.57 -8.42 30.60
N GLN A 97 25.89 -8.48 30.77
CA GLN A 97 26.68 -9.68 30.56
C GLN A 97 27.16 -10.23 31.92
N PRO A 98 26.82 -11.49 32.27
CA PRO A 98 27.25 -12.07 33.54
C PRO A 98 28.76 -12.37 33.50
N SER A 99 29.50 -11.74 34.40
CA SER A 99 30.95 -11.93 34.57
C SER A 99 31.31 -11.82 36.06
N ASN A 100 32.53 -12.21 36.42
CA ASN A 100 33.04 -12.05 37.79
C ASN A 100 33.01 -10.59 38.24
N ASP A 101 33.40 -9.67 37.35
CA ASP A 101 33.43 -8.24 37.65
C ASP A 101 32.02 -7.63 37.74
N ALA A 102 31.05 -8.23 37.04
CA ALA A 102 29.68 -7.75 37.04
C ALA A 102 28.84 -8.31 38.19
N TYR A 103 29.28 -9.38 38.86
CA TYR A 103 28.50 -10.06 39.89
C TYR A 103 28.30 -9.20 41.14
N ILE A 104 27.05 -9.09 41.61
CA ILE A 104 26.69 -8.31 42.80
C ILE A 104 26.43 -9.24 43.98
N SER A 105 25.41 -10.08 43.88
CA SER A 105 24.93 -10.93 44.97
C SER A 105 24.01 -12.03 44.46
N ASN A 106 23.63 -12.96 45.34
CA ASN A 106 22.61 -13.96 45.05
C ASN A 106 21.63 -14.12 46.21
N SER A 107 20.47 -14.69 45.91
CA SER A 107 19.42 -14.99 46.89
C SER A 107 18.72 -16.29 46.52
N THR A 108 18.26 -17.03 47.53
CA THR A 108 17.40 -18.21 47.37
C THR A 108 15.93 -17.90 47.69
N SER A 109 15.60 -16.62 47.97
CA SER A 109 14.23 -16.16 48.15
C SER A 109 13.46 -16.18 46.82
N THR A 110 12.19 -16.55 46.87
CA THR A 110 11.25 -16.39 45.74
C THR A 110 10.78 -14.95 45.54
N ALA A 111 11.10 -14.07 46.50
CA ALA A 111 10.89 -12.63 46.39
C ALA A 111 12.17 -11.85 46.79
N PRO A 112 13.27 -11.93 46.00
CA PRO A 112 14.53 -11.34 46.40
C PRO A 112 14.52 -9.81 46.25
N ALA A 113 15.09 -9.11 47.24
CA ALA A 113 15.35 -7.68 47.12
C ALA A 113 16.37 -7.42 46.01
N ILE A 114 16.07 -6.45 45.14
CA ILE A 114 16.91 -6.05 44.02
C ILE A 114 18.06 -5.17 44.54
N PRO A 115 19.33 -5.58 44.37
CA PRO A 115 20.46 -4.79 44.82
C PRO A 115 20.59 -3.46 44.05
N SER A 116 21.15 -2.45 44.72
CA SER A 116 21.54 -1.20 44.06
C SER A 116 22.52 -1.47 42.92
N ASN A 117 22.35 -0.78 41.80
CA ASN A 117 23.11 -0.92 40.56
C ASN A 117 22.91 -2.25 39.80
N ALA A 118 21.97 -3.12 40.19
CA ALA A 118 21.64 -4.30 39.41
C ALA A 118 21.03 -3.93 38.04
N ARG A 119 21.52 -4.58 36.99
CA ARG A 119 21.02 -4.45 35.61
C ARG A 119 20.49 -5.77 35.05
N LEU A 120 20.88 -6.90 35.64
CA LEU A 120 20.47 -8.24 35.25
C LEU A 120 20.27 -9.11 36.49
N ALA A 121 19.24 -9.96 36.46
CA ALA A 121 19.03 -11.07 37.36
C ALA A 121 18.90 -12.37 36.57
N LEU A 122 19.61 -13.41 37.00
CA LEU A 122 19.57 -14.75 36.42
C LEU A 122 18.97 -15.73 37.42
N LEU A 123 17.87 -16.38 37.04
CA LEU A 123 17.19 -17.37 37.87
C LEU A 123 17.66 -18.76 37.44
N THR A 124 18.36 -19.45 38.33
CA THR A 124 18.75 -20.84 38.13
C THR A 124 17.55 -21.76 38.43
N LEU A 125 17.15 -22.53 37.43
CA LEU A 125 16.01 -23.43 37.45
C LEU A 125 16.51 -24.87 37.30
N ARG A 126 16.33 -25.69 38.32
CA ARG A 126 16.63 -27.12 38.20
C ARG A 126 15.48 -27.83 37.50
N LYS A 127 15.77 -28.60 36.45
CA LYS A 127 14.74 -29.34 35.68
C LYS A 127 13.95 -30.31 36.55
N ALA A 128 14.63 -31.01 37.46
CA ALA A 128 14.00 -31.96 38.37
C ALA A 128 12.98 -31.30 39.33
N ASP A 129 13.19 -30.03 39.68
CA ASP A 129 12.29 -29.29 40.57
C ASP A 129 11.14 -28.62 39.79
N ASN A 130 11.17 -28.70 38.45
CA ASN A 130 10.21 -28.11 37.52
C ASN A 130 9.83 -29.11 36.41
N PRO A 131 9.26 -30.28 36.77
CA PRO A 131 8.97 -31.36 35.81
C PRO A 131 7.99 -30.94 34.70
N ASP A 132 7.16 -29.93 34.97
CA ASP A 132 6.13 -29.43 34.05
C ASP A 132 6.62 -28.31 33.11
N GLY A 133 7.91 -27.95 33.19
CA GLY A 133 8.51 -26.87 32.41
C GLY A 133 8.16 -25.46 32.91
N TYR A 134 8.41 -24.44 32.08
CA TYR A 134 8.41 -23.03 32.51
C TYR A 134 7.34 -22.17 31.83
N LEU A 135 6.35 -22.78 31.19
CA LEU A 135 5.31 -22.06 30.43
C LEU A 135 4.55 -21.04 31.31
N ASN A 136 4.47 -21.32 32.62
CA ASN A 136 3.79 -20.47 33.60
C ASN A 136 4.76 -19.58 34.40
N LEU A 137 6.07 -19.60 34.11
CA LEU A 137 7.04 -18.78 34.82
C LEU A 137 6.79 -17.30 34.54
N LYS A 138 6.59 -16.57 35.64
CA LYS A 138 6.45 -15.12 35.63
C LYS A 138 7.40 -14.50 36.64
N VAL A 139 8.08 -13.44 36.24
CA VAL A 139 8.94 -12.63 37.09
C VAL A 139 8.60 -11.16 36.93
N THR A 140 8.14 -10.53 38.01
CA THR A 140 7.75 -9.10 38.01
C THR A 140 8.65 -8.30 38.95
N GLN A 141 8.77 -6.99 38.69
CA GLN A 141 9.54 -6.04 39.51
C GLN A 141 8.85 -4.68 39.54
N ASP A 142 9.23 -3.83 40.49
CA ASP A 142 8.75 -2.44 40.48
C ASP A 142 9.19 -1.72 39.19
N GLY A 143 8.20 -1.30 38.39
CA GLY A 143 8.43 -0.68 37.08
C GLY A 143 8.29 -1.62 35.88
N SER A 144 8.02 -2.92 36.06
CA SER A 144 7.50 -3.78 34.98
C SER A 144 6.01 -3.51 34.72
N GLY A 145 5.56 -3.65 33.48
CA GLY A 145 4.17 -3.56 33.07
C GLY A 145 3.30 -4.68 33.66
N VAL A 146 2.07 -4.32 34.03
CA VAL A 146 1.07 -5.20 34.65
C VAL A 146 0.32 -5.99 33.58
N THR A 147 -0.06 -7.26 33.84
CA THR A 147 -0.81 -8.05 32.86
C THR A 147 -2.32 -7.72 32.88
N ARG A 148 -3.01 -7.90 31.74
CA ARG A 148 -4.47 -7.68 31.60
C ARG A 148 -5.30 -8.50 32.60
N SER A 149 -4.79 -9.65 33.05
CA SER A 149 -5.45 -10.51 34.04
C SER A 149 -5.34 -9.96 35.46
N GLU A 150 -4.19 -9.41 35.85
CA GLU A 150 -4.00 -8.74 37.15
C GLU A 150 -4.83 -7.45 37.21
N LEU A 151 -4.89 -6.71 36.10
CA LEU A 151 -5.80 -5.58 35.92
C LEU A 151 -7.28 -6.00 36.09
N SER A 152 -7.66 -7.20 35.63
CA SER A 152 -9.04 -7.68 35.72
C SER A 152 -9.46 -8.12 37.13
N THR A 153 -8.51 -8.57 37.96
CA THR A 153 -8.76 -8.99 39.35
C THR A 153 -8.83 -7.78 40.29
N GLU A 154 -7.99 -6.75 40.10
CA GLU A 154 -8.15 -5.47 40.80
C GLU A 154 -9.47 -4.76 40.44
N VAL A 155 -9.89 -4.81 39.16
CA VAL A 155 -11.14 -4.21 38.67
C VAL A 155 -12.40 -4.87 39.27
N GLN A 156 -12.35 -6.13 39.71
CA GLN A 156 -13.49 -6.78 40.38
C GLN A 156 -13.68 -6.39 41.85
N THR A 157 -12.66 -5.79 42.48
CA THR A 157 -12.74 -5.32 43.88
C THR A 157 -13.15 -3.86 44.02
N LEU A 158 -13.32 -3.16 42.90
CA LEU A 158 -13.66 -1.75 42.84
C LEU A 158 -15.19 -1.53 42.87
N SER A 159 -15.63 -0.48 43.58
CA SER A 159 -17.05 -0.16 43.77
C SER A 159 -17.71 0.24 42.45
N GLU A 160 -19.05 0.25 42.39
CA GLU A 160 -19.79 0.68 41.18
C GLU A 160 -19.39 2.07 40.69
N ALA A 161 -18.98 2.98 41.58
CA ALA A 161 -18.45 4.29 41.23
C ALA A 161 -17.08 4.23 40.54
N ASP A 162 -16.22 3.28 40.91
CA ASP A 162 -14.87 3.12 40.38
C ASP A 162 -14.84 2.41 39.01
N ARG A 163 -15.90 1.65 38.66
CA ARG A 163 -16.02 1.02 37.33
C ARG A 163 -16.33 2.02 36.21
N HIS A 164 -16.89 3.19 36.55
CA HIS A 164 -17.19 4.27 35.60
C HIS A 164 -16.08 5.32 35.47
N PHE A 165 -15.04 5.26 36.32
CA PHE A 165 -14.02 6.30 36.50
C PHE A 165 -12.61 5.85 36.09
N LEU A 166 -12.48 5.12 34.98
CA LEU A 166 -11.19 5.05 34.29
C LEU A 166 -11.09 6.28 33.38
N ALA A 167 -10.50 7.37 33.90
CA ALA A 167 -10.12 8.50 33.07
C ALA A 167 -9.41 7.99 31.82
N ASP A 168 -9.94 8.41 30.67
CA ASP A 168 -9.50 7.96 29.38
C ASP A 168 -7.98 8.10 29.20
N ARG A 169 -7.30 6.98 28.94
CA ARG A 169 -5.88 6.94 28.61
C ARG A 169 -5.64 6.96 27.10
N SER A 170 -6.59 7.48 26.33
CA SER A 170 -6.45 7.59 24.87
C SER A 170 -5.29 8.49 24.51
N PHE A 171 -4.18 7.86 24.16
CA PHE A 171 -3.03 8.46 23.48
C PHE A 171 -3.33 8.72 21.98
N SER A 172 -4.52 8.36 21.49
CA SER A 172 -4.88 8.24 20.07
C SER A 172 -5.88 9.30 19.55
N ASN A 173 -6.02 10.43 20.25
CA ASN A 173 -6.88 11.58 19.88
C ASN A 173 -8.40 11.29 19.83
N VAL A 174 -8.85 10.06 20.07
CA VAL A 174 -10.26 9.67 20.16
C VAL A 174 -10.61 9.48 21.63
N PRO A 175 -11.37 10.39 22.26
CA PRO A 175 -11.57 10.33 23.69
C PRO A 175 -12.71 9.39 24.10
N THR A 176 -12.68 8.89 25.33
CA THR A 176 -13.78 8.13 25.94
C THR A 176 -14.90 9.10 26.31
N ILE A 177 -16.12 8.68 25.97
CA ILE A 177 -17.35 9.40 26.26
C ILE A 177 -18.12 8.59 27.29
N ASP A 178 -18.45 9.22 28.41
CA ASP A 178 -19.38 8.69 29.40
C ASP A 178 -20.79 9.17 29.05
N PRO A 179 -21.68 8.29 28.54
CA PRO A 179 -23.01 8.68 28.13
C PRO A 179 -23.91 8.97 29.33
N ASP A 180 -24.86 9.88 29.17
CA ASP A 180 -25.87 10.23 30.17
C ASP A 180 -25.28 10.73 31.49
N HIS A 181 -24.16 11.45 31.46
CA HIS A 181 -23.49 11.99 32.64
C HIS A 181 -22.98 13.42 32.43
N LEU A 182 -22.97 14.21 33.51
CA LEU A 182 -22.22 15.46 33.57
C LEU A 182 -21.57 15.72 34.93
N TRP A 183 -20.50 16.51 34.89
CA TRP A 183 -20.06 17.27 36.05
C TRP A 183 -20.98 18.48 36.22
N ASN A 184 -21.85 18.42 37.23
CA ASN A 184 -22.83 19.45 37.52
C ASN A 184 -22.22 20.54 38.41
N ILE A 185 -22.48 21.80 38.06
CA ILE A 185 -22.07 22.97 38.84
C ILE A 185 -23.36 23.67 39.29
N PRO A 186 -23.89 23.36 40.49
CA PRO A 186 -25.16 23.91 40.95
C PRO A 186 -25.01 25.41 41.30
N THR A 187 -26.13 26.13 41.30
CA THR A 187 -26.18 27.55 41.71
C THR A 187 -25.89 27.74 43.20
N THR A 188 -26.07 26.69 44.01
CA THR A 188 -25.79 26.61 45.44
C THR A 188 -25.31 25.20 45.79
N GLY A 189 -24.21 25.08 46.53
CA GLY A 189 -23.58 23.79 46.88
C GLY A 189 -22.33 23.48 46.04
N ASP A 190 -21.63 22.40 46.39
CA ASP A 190 -20.39 22.00 45.73
C ASP A 190 -20.66 21.29 44.39
N PRO A 191 -19.78 21.41 43.37
CA PRO A 191 -19.89 20.66 42.13
C PRO A 191 -19.78 19.15 42.35
N TYR A 192 -20.51 18.37 41.56
CA TYR A 192 -20.55 16.91 41.69
C TYR A 192 -20.80 16.23 40.35
N TYR A 193 -20.31 14.99 40.19
CA TYR A 193 -20.59 14.16 39.02
C TYR A 193 -21.94 13.46 39.19
N THR A 194 -22.78 13.48 38.16
CA THR A 194 -24.14 12.92 38.23
C THR A 194 -24.64 12.46 36.86
N GLY A 195 -25.51 11.44 36.87
CA GLY A 195 -26.24 11.02 35.68
C GLY A 195 -27.24 12.08 35.21
N ASN A 196 -27.35 12.29 33.90
CA ASN A 196 -28.31 13.13 33.22
C ASN A 196 -28.46 12.73 31.74
N VAL A 197 -29.66 12.31 31.34
CA VAL A 197 -29.96 11.78 30.00
C VAL A 197 -29.74 12.74 28.83
N ASN A 198 -29.64 14.05 29.11
CA ASN A 198 -29.52 15.08 28.07
C ASN A 198 -28.06 15.44 27.74
N PHE A 199 -27.10 14.94 28.52
CA PHE A 199 -25.70 15.31 28.42
C PHE A 199 -24.81 14.07 28.42
N ASP A 200 -23.68 14.18 27.73
CA ASP A 200 -22.61 13.20 27.78
C ASP A 200 -21.32 13.93 28.19
N THR A 201 -20.39 13.22 28.82
CA THR A 201 -19.12 13.80 29.27
C THR A 201 -17.94 13.11 28.63
N VAL A 202 -17.11 13.89 27.95
CA VAL A 202 -15.84 13.43 27.42
C VAL A 202 -14.77 13.60 28.49
N TRP A 203 -14.00 12.54 28.70
CA TRP A 203 -12.89 12.52 29.63
C TRP A 203 -11.57 12.67 28.89
N VAL A 204 -10.75 13.66 29.26
CA VAL A 204 -9.50 13.96 28.56
C VAL A 204 -8.38 14.12 29.59
N GLN A 205 -7.46 13.17 29.66
CA GLN A 205 -6.25 13.32 30.45
C GLN A 205 -5.38 14.45 29.87
N ILE A 206 -4.83 15.31 30.72
CA ILE A 206 -3.91 16.38 30.31
C ILE A 206 -2.47 15.90 30.47
N PHE A 207 -1.74 15.84 29.35
CA PHE A 207 -0.33 15.39 29.32
C PHE A 207 0.63 16.55 29.57
N LYS A 208 0.30 17.74 29.08
CA LYS A 208 1.08 18.96 29.28
C LYS A 208 0.14 20.05 29.84
N PRO A 209 0.36 20.54 31.08
CA PRO A 209 -0.53 21.51 31.73
C PRO A 209 -0.30 22.95 31.21
N SER A 210 -0.36 23.12 29.89
CA SER A 210 -0.18 24.38 29.17
C SER A 210 -0.73 24.25 27.75
N GLY A 211 -1.03 25.38 27.09
CA GLY A 211 -1.55 25.38 25.72
C GLY A 211 -3.08 25.27 25.69
N ASN A 212 -3.62 24.75 24.59
CA ASN A 212 -5.07 24.62 24.37
C ASN A 212 -5.41 23.16 24.01
N LEU A 213 -6.60 22.72 24.43
CA LEU A 213 -7.26 21.58 23.81
C LEU A 213 -7.81 22.01 22.45
N VAL A 214 -7.52 21.24 21.41
CA VAL A 214 -8.17 21.37 20.11
C VAL A 214 -9.21 20.26 20.00
N VAL A 215 -10.47 20.64 19.87
CA VAL A 215 -11.61 19.72 19.79
C VAL A 215 -12.26 19.86 18.43
N GLU A 216 -12.41 18.75 17.71
CA GLU A 216 -13.01 18.67 16.37
C GLU A 216 -14.21 17.73 16.38
N GLY A 217 -15.13 17.95 15.44
CA GLY A 217 -16.26 17.05 15.18
C GLY A 217 -17.43 17.16 16.14
N VAL A 218 -17.34 17.96 17.22
CA VAL A 218 -18.44 18.22 18.16
C VAL A 218 -18.47 19.68 18.64
N THR A 219 -19.63 20.12 19.10
CA THR A 219 -19.82 21.36 19.85
C THR A 219 -19.71 21.08 21.34
N VAL A 220 -18.66 21.60 21.99
CA VAL A 220 -18.47 21.48 23.45
C VAL A 220 -19.24 22.58 24.18
N LEU A 221 -20.09 22.19 25.12
CA LEU A 221 -20.83 23.13 25.95
C LEU A 221 -19.94 23.75 27.05
N ARG A 222 -19.09 22.94 27.68
CA ARG A 222 -18.24 23.39 28.79
C ARG A 222 -16.96 22.59 28.93
N TYR A 223 -15.85 23.29 29.12
CA TYR A 223 -14.57 22.71 29.53
C TYR A 223 -14.42 22.85 31.05
N GLN A 224 -14.08 21.76 31.74
CA GLN A 224 -13.86 21.72 33.19
C GLN A 224 -12.52 21.06 33.46
N TYR A 225 -11.68 21.68 34.27
CA TYR A 225 -10.32 21.20 34.51
C TYR A 225 -10.13 20.77 35.95
N PHE A 226 -9.27 19.77 36.15
CA PHE A 226 -8.96 19.23 37.46
C PHE A 226 -7.45 19.01 37.61
N SER A 227 -6.92 19.22 38.82
CA SER A 227 -5.52 19.01 39.16
C SER A 227 -5.17 17.55 39.44
N ASP A 228 -6.16 16.67 39.42
CA ASP A 228 -6.02 15.24 39.61
C ASP A 228 -6.70 14.48 38.46
N LEU A 229 -6.33 13.22 38.27
CA LEU A 229 -6.97 12.33 37.29
C LEU A 229 -8.36 11.86 37.74
N TYR A 230 -8.70 12.09 39.00
CA TYR A 230 -10.02 11.84 39.56
C TYR A 230 -10.72 13.18 39.87
N PRO A 231 -11.84 13.53 39.20
CA PRO A 231 -12.51 14.79 39.43
C PRO A 231 -13.17 14.76 40.80
N SER A 232 -12.85 15.76 41.60
CA SER A 232 -13.42 16.00 42.92
C SER A 232 -13.52 17.50 43.15
N VAL A 233 -14.30 17.91 44.14
CA VAL A 233 -14.41 19.32 44.56
C VAL A 233 -13.02 19.89 44.88
N ASN A 234 -12.17 19.12 45.56
CA ASN A 234 -10.82 19.53 45.94
C ASN A 234 -9.85 19.62 44.76
N ALA A 235 -10.06 18.82 43.73
CA ALA A 235 -9.22 18.82 42.53
C ALA A 235 -9.72 19.82 41.47
N TYR A 236 -10.88 20.45 41.64
CA TYR A 236 -11.50 21.29 40.62
C TYR A 236 -10.75 22.62 40.42
N LEU A 237 -10.23 22.83 39.21
CA LEU A 237 -9.48 24.03 38.83
C LEU A 237 -10.35 25.11 38.18
N GLY A 238 -11.61 24.80 37.91
CA GLY A 238 -12.58 25.72 37.30
C GLY A 238 -13.10 25.25 35.95
N SER A 239 -14.01 26.05 35.38
CA SER A 239 -14.56 25.87 34.04
C SER A 239 -14.32 27.08 33.17
N GLY A 240 -14.14 26.89 31.86
CA GLY A 240 -13.93 28.01 30.95
C GLY A 240 -13.69 27.60 29.50
N THR A 241 -12.67 28.22 28.90
CA THR A 241 -12.24 28.03 27.51
C THR A 241 -11.41 26.75 27.31
N PRO A 242 -11.09 26.34 26.07
CA PRO A 242 -10.19 25.21 25.80
C PRO A 242 -8.75 25.38 26.32
N LYS A 243 -8.38 26.57 26.82
CA LYS A 243 -7.05 26.87 27.40
C LYS A 243 -6.82 26.07 28.67
N ILE A 244 -5.76 25.26 28.67
CA ILE A 244 -5.40 24.34 29.74
C ILE A 244 -4.77 25.14 30.90
N PRO A 245 -5.33 25.08 32.13
CA PRO A 245 -4.75 25.72 33.31
C PRO A 245 -3.42 25.08 33.73
N SER A 246 -2.57 25.86 34.40
CA SER A 246 -1.38 25.32 35.07
C SER A 246 -1.79 24.28 36.12
N ASN A 247 -1.06 23.17 36.18
CA ASN A 247 -1.32 22.00 37.04
C ASN A 247 -2.56 21.16 36.68
N ALA A 248 -3.25 21.42 35.56
CA ALA A 248 -4.32 20.54 35.11
C ALA A 248 -3.79 19.15 34.72
N ARG A 249 -4.48 18.11 35.18
CA ARG A 249 -4.21 16.70 34.88
C ARG A 249 -5.38 16.00 34.19
N LEU A 250 -6.58 16.56 34.30
CA LEU A 250 -7.80 16.08 33.64
C LEU A 250 -8.62 17.26 33.13
N ALA A 251 -9.29 17.06 32.00
CA ALA A 251 -10.38 17.90 31.52
C ALA A 251 -11.64 17.06 31.27
N LEU A 252 -12.79 17.57 31.71
CA LEU A 252 -14.11 17.06 31.39
C LEU A 252 -14.80 18.01 30.42
N LEU A 253 -15.15 17.51 29.23
CA LEU A 253 -15.90 18.25 28.23
C LEU A 253 -17.37 17.83 28.33
N THR A 254 -18.24 18.73 28.76
CA THR A 254 -19.68 18.48 28.75
C THR A 254 -20.21 18.69 27.34
N LEU A 255 -20.85 17.68 26.78
CA LEU A 255 -21.56 17.72 25.51
C LEU A 255 -23.05 17.69 25.79
N ARG A 256 -23.80 18.62 25.18
CA ARG A 256 -25.26 18.55 25.18
C ARG A 256 -25.70 17.83 23.92
N LYS A 257 -26.53 16.79 24.06
CA LYS A 257 -27.01 16.00 22.91
C LYS A 257 -27.75 16.85 21.87
N ALA A 258 -28.54 17.82 22.33
CA ALA A 258 -29.26 18.75 21.44
C ALA A 258 -28.32 19.63 20.57
N ASP A 259 -27.10 19.93 21.04
CA ASP A 259 -26.12 20.71 20.29
C ASP A 259 -25.29 19.81 19.33
N ASN A 260 -25.47 18.48 19.41
CA ASN A 260 -24.73 17.46 18.66
C ASN A 260 -25.69 16.35 18.15
N PRO A 261 -26.67 16.67 17.28
CA PRO A 261 -27.71 15.73 16.86
C PRO A 261 -27.19 14.53 16.05
N ASP A 262 -26.01 14.66 15.43
CA ASP A 262 -25.38 13.63 14.59
C ASP A 262 -24.50 12.63 15.38
N GLY A 263 -24.44 12.77 16.71
CA GLY A 263 -23.59 11.95 17.58
C GLY A 263 -22.10 12.33 17.54
N TYR A 264 -21.23 11.40 17.96
CA TYR A 264 -19.82 11.71 18.27
C TYR A 264 -18.80 10.90 17.47
N LEU A 265 -19.21 10.25 16.37
CA LEU A 265 -18.33 9.39 15.57
C LEU A 265 -17.07 10.12 15.05
N ASN A 266 -17.16 11.43 14.84
CA ASN A 266 -16.05 12.26 14.35
C ASN A 266 -15.33 13.05 15.45
N LEU A 267 -15.64 12.80 16.73
CA LEU A 267 -15.01 13.50 17.85
C LEU A 267 -13.51 13.22 17.90
N LYS A 268 -12.71 14.28 17.83
CA LYS A 268 -11.28 14.24 18.10
C LYS A 268 -10.87 15.31 19.11
N VAL A 269 -9.97 14.95 20.01
CA VAL A 269 -9.38 15.88 20.99
C VAL A 269 -7.87 15.74 20.95
N THR A 270 -7.17 16.84 20.66
CA THR A 270 -5.70 16.89 20.64
C THR A 270 -5.15 17.95 21.61
N GLN A 271 -3.92 17.73 22.08
CA GLN A 271 -3.16 18.65 22.92
C GLN A 271 -1.66 18.49 22.67
N ASP A 272 -0.85 19.44 23.14
CA ASP A 272 0.61 19.28 23.16
C ASP A 272 1.02 18.02 23.93
N GLY A 273 1.71 17.09 23.27
CA GLY A 273 2.16 15.83 23.87
C GLY A 273 1.19 14.66 23.71
N SER A 274 0.05 14.83 23.03
CA SER A 274 -0.74 13.70 22.52
C SER A 274 0.12 12.76 21.66
N GLY A 275 -0.14 11.47 21.73
CA GLY A 275 0.48 10.47 20.87
C GLY A 275 0.18 10.71 19.40
N VAL A 276 1.22 10.59 18.59
CA VAL A 276 1.14 10.54 17.12
C VAL A 276 0.59 9.15 16.78
N THR A 277 -0.55 9.04 16.10
CA THR A 277 -1.07 7.72 15.68
C THR A 277 -0.12 7.12 14.62
N ARG A 278 -0.19 5.80 14.35
CA ARG A 278 0.62 5.20 13.26
C ARG A 278 0.39 5.90 11.91
N SER A 279 -0.83 6.38 11.66
CA SER A 279 -1.18 7.24 10.51
C SER A 279 -0.52 8.62 10.53
N ASP A 280 -0.13 9.12 11.71
CA ASP A 280 0.56 10.42 11.86
C ASP A 280 2.09 10.28 11.84
N ILE A 281 2.63 9.12 12.24
CA ILE A 281 4.08 8.80 12.19
C ILE A 281 4.48 8.38 10.76
N THR A 282 3.57 7.67 10.11
CA THR A 282 3.62 7.37 8.69
C THR A 282 2.24 7.67 8.10
N PRO A 283 1.97 8.90 7.64
CA PRO A 283 1.34 8.95 6.33
C PRO A 283 2.30 8.14 5.44
N GLU A 284 1.78 7.41 4.46
CA GLU A 284 2.58 7.05 3.31
C GLU A 284 3.03 8.36 2.64
N LYS A 285 3.98 9.08 3.26
CA LYS A 285 4.55 10.29 2.71
C LYS A 285 5.34 9.78 1.54
N THR A 286 4.71 9.96 0.40
CA THR A 286 5.28 9.69 -0.91
C THR A 286 6.70 10.26 -0.88
N PRO A 287 7.74 9.44 -1.07
CA PRO A 287 9.11 9.89 -0.83
C PRO A 287 9.46 10.98 -1.84
N GLN A 288 10.23 11.99 -1.45
CA GLN A 288 10.63 13.08 -2.35
C GLN A 288 11.43 12.59 -3.55
N PHE A 289 12.21 11.53 -3.36
CA PHE A 289 13.07 10.95 -4.39
C PHE A 289 12.76 9.46 -4.55
N LEU A 290 12.77 9.00 -5.80
CA LEU A 290 12.75 7.59 -6.17
C LEU A 290 14.17 7.15 -6.53
N GLN A 291 14.53 5.92 -6.17
CA GLN A 291 15.80 5.31 -6.55
C GLN A 291 15.59 4.51 -7.84
N LYS A 292 16.19 4.94 -8.95
CA LYS A 292 16.11 4.27 -10.25
C LYS A 292 17.38 3.48 -10.53
N VAL A 293 17.25 2.21 -10.93
CA VAL A 293 18.38 1.40 -11.38
C VAL A 293 18.91 1.90 -12.72
N ILE A 294 20.22 2.08 -12.82
CA ILE A 294 20.95 2.52 -14.03
C ILE A 294 22.09 1.56 -14.44
N GLY A 295 22.44 0.61 -13.57
CA GLY A 295 23.41 -0.45 -13.86
C GLY A 295 22.79 -1.63 -14.59
N LYS A 296 23.61 -2.64 -14.90
CA LYS A 296 23.13 -3.87 -15.56
C LYS A 296 22.40 -4.80 -14.59
N ASN A 297 22.78 -4.77 -13.30
CA ASN A 297 22.11 -5.56 -12.26
C ASN A 297 20.81 -4.87 -11.82
N LEU A 298 19.68 -5.47 -12.19
CA LEU A 298 18.33 -4.96 -11.97
C LEU A 298 17.81 -5.18 -10.55
N ILE A 299 18.50 -6.02 -9.76
CA ILE A 299 18.19 -6.25 -8.35
C ILE A 299 18.69 -5.05 -7.55
N ASN A 300 17.79 -4.35 -6.89
CA ASN A 300 18.11 -3.25 -5.99
C ASN A 300 17.97 -3.73 -4.52
N PRO A 301 19.08 -4.00 -3.81
CA PRO A 301 19.04 -4.46 -2.41
C PRO A 301 18.44 -3.46 -1.42
N ASP A 302 18.33 -2.18 -1.80
CA ASP A 302 17.75 -1.13 -0.96
C ASP A 302 16.22 -1.03 -1.12
N ASP A 303 15.63 -1.74 -2.08
CA ASP A 303 14.19 -1.71 -2.42
C ASP A 303 13.59 -3.14 -2.45
N LEU A 304 13.89 -3.93 -1.44
CA LEU A 304 13.39 -5.31 -1.34
C LEU A 304 12.05 -5.37 -0.60
N LEU A 305 11.22 -6.33 -0.97
CA LEU A 305 9.98 -6.63 -0.27
C LEU A 305 10.22 -7.77 0.73
N TYR A 306 10.49 -7.38 1.98
CA TYR A 306 10.61 -8.29 3.12
C TYR A 306 9.24 -8.76 3.60
N GLY A 307 9.20 -9.92 4.25
CA GLY A 307 7.96 -10.48 4.82
C GLY A 307 7.13 -11.30 3.82
N TRP A 308 7.64 -11.51 2.60
CA TRP A 308 6.94 -12.20 1.53
C TRP A 308 7.85 -13.15 0.76
N THR A 309 7.30 -14.27 0.33
CA THR A 309 7.95 -15.21 -0.59
C THR A 309 6.93 -15.91 -1.49
N TYR A 310 7.36 -16.85 -2.33
CA TYR A 310 6.50 -17.60 -3.24
C TYR A 310 6.89 -19.07 -3.31
N SER A 311 5.88 -19.95 -3.33
CA SER A 311 6.02 -21.36 -3.71
C SER A 311 5.01 -21.71 -4.80
N SER A 312 5.37 -22.61 -5.72
CA SER A 312 4.41 -23.10 -6.73
C SER A 312 3.25 -23.91 -6.14
N SER A 313 3.36 -24.41 -4.91
CA SER A 313 2.28 -25.17 -4.26
C SER A 313 1.24 -24.29 -3.56
N THR A 314 1.64 -23.12 -3.07
CA THR A 314 0.81 -22.26 -2.19
C THR A 314 0.66 -20.84 -2.70
N GLY A 315 1.34 -20.46 -3.79
CA GLY A 315 1.35 -19.10 -4.31
C GLY A 315 2.22 -18.16 -3.48
N LEU A 316 1.78 -16.89 -3.39
CA LEU A 316 2.39 -15.88 -2.52
C LEU A 316 2.17 -16.24 -1.04
N ILE A 317 3.23 -16.18 -0.25
CA ILE A 317 3.24 -16.55 1.16
C ILE A 317 3.78 -15.37 1.96
N GLN A 318 3.05 -14.95 2.99
CA GLN A 318 3.57 -14.04 3.99
C GLN A 318 4.48 -14.82 4.95
N SER A 319 5.73 -14.40 5.07
CA SER A 319 6.78 -15.09 5.84
C SER A 319 7.80 -14.08 6.32
N ASP A 320 8.03 -14.00 7.63
CA ASP A 320 9.00 -13.08 8.24
C ASP A 320 10.43 -13.25 7.67
N ASN A 321 10.73 -14.43 7.14
CA ASN A 321 12.03 -14.77 6.54
C ASN A 321 12.03 -14.70 5.01
N GLY A 322 10.91 -14.37 4.39
CA GLY A 322 10.77 -14.27 2.94
C GLY A 322 11.29 -12.93 2.41
N ILE A 323 11.96 -12.97 1.25
CA ILE A 323 12.40 -11.78 0.54
C ILE A 323 12.04 -11.90 -0.95
N LEU A 324 11.28 -10.93 -1.45
CA LEU A 324 11.07 -10.71 -2.87
C LEU A 324 11.90 -9.51 -3.35
N GLY A 325 12.34 -9.56 -4.61
CA GLY A 325 13.08 -8.48 -5.25
C GLY A 325 12.26 -7.21 -5.44
N ASN A 326 12.92 -6.10 -5.74
CA ASN A 326 12.31 -4.82 -6.12
C ASN A 326 11.35 -4.96 -7.32
N LYS A 327 10.47 -3.97 -7.52
CA LYS A 327 9.63 -3.92 -8.74
C LYS A 327 10.55 -3.67 -9.95
N MET A 328 10.48 -4.54 -10.95
CA MET A 328 11.26 -4.44 -12.19
C MET A 328 10.34 -4.29 -13.41
N TYR A 329 10.67 -3.34 -14.28
CA TYR A 329 9.92 -3.06 -15.51
C TYR A 329 10.72 -3.58 -16.71
N LEU A 330 10.40 -4.80 -17.13
CA LEU A 330 11.21 -5.54 -18.11
C LEU A 330 10.78 -5.20 -19.54
N SER A 331 11.75 -4.86 -20.37
CA SER A 331 11.60 -4.82 -21.83
C SER A 331 11.62 -6.23 -22.42
N PRO A 332 11.04 -6.45 -23.61
CA PRO A 332 11.26 -7.66 -24.40
C PRO A 332 12.74 -8.00 -24.58
N GLY A 333 13.04 -9.30 -24.59
CA GLY A 333 14.38 -9.86 -24.70
C GLY A 333 14.69 -10.93 -23.65
N VAL A 334 15.92 -11.45 -23.72
CA VAL A 334 16.43 -12.44 -22.77
C VAL A 334 17.11 -11.74 -21.60
N TYR A 335 16.89 -12.28 -20.41
CA TYR A 335 17.51 -11.87 -19.16
C TYR A 335 18.22 -13.07 -18.55
N THR A 336 19.37 -12.85 -17.94
CA THR A 336 20.12 -13.86 -17.21
C THR A 336 20.06 -13.58 -15.72
N CYS A 337 19.77 -14.61 -14.93
CA CYS A 337 19.89 -14.61 -13.48
C CYS A 337 21.13 -15.42 -13.07
N GLN A 338 21.83 -14.97 -12.03
CA GLN A 338 22.93 -15.69 -11.41
C GLN A 338 23.04 -15.39 -9.93
N GLY A 339 23.53 -16.35 -9.15
CA GLY A 339 23.78 -16.16 -7.72
C GLY A 339 22.50 -16.05 -6.87
N ILE A 340 21.38 -16.61 -7.37
CA ILE A 340 20.07 -16.61 -6.70
C ILE A 340 19.54 -18.04 -6.73
N GLN A 341 19.37 -18.64 -5.55
CA GLN A 341 18.90 -20.02 -5.38
C GLN A 341 18.00 -20.10 -4.13
N PRO A 342 16.80 -19.49 -4.17
CA PRO A 342 16.01 -19.17 -2.99
C PRO A 342 15.45 -20.42 -2.29
N TYR A 343 15.37 -21.56 -2.99
CA TYR A 343 14.76 -22.78 -2.50
C TYR A 343 15.81 -23.81 -2.06
N SER A 344 15.98 -24.00 -0.75
CA SER A 344 16.87 -25.03 -0.20
C SER A 344 16.54 -26.44 -0.70
N GLY A 345 15.26 -26.75 -0.86
CA GLY A 345 14.78 -28.05 -1.35
C GLY A 345 14.95 -28.27 -2.86
N ASN A 346 15.23 -27.21 -3.64
CA ASN A 346 15.49 -27.32 -5.07
C ASN A 346 16.31 -26.12 -5.58
N GLN A 347 17.64 -26.23 -5.48
CA GLN A 347 18.58 -25.18 -5.87
C GLN A 347 18.70 -24.97 -7.39
N ASN A 348 17.99 -25.76 -8.20
CA ASN A 348 18.01 -25.65 -9.67
C ASN A 348 16.87 -24.77 -10.21
N ILE A 349 16.09 -24.12 -9.34
CA ILE A 349 14.94 -23.32 -9.74
C ILE A 349 15.01 -21.93 -9.09
N GLU A 350 14.78 -20.92 -9.93
CA GLU A 350 14.41 -19.56 -9.52
C GLU A 350 12.97 -19.27 -10.02
N ARG A 351 12.29 -18.28 -9.44
CA ARG A 351 10.95 -17.84 -9.84
C ARG A 351 10.94 -16.34 -10.10
N ILE A 352 10.46 -15.96 -11.28
CA ILE A 352 10.09 -14.58 -11.55
C ILE A 352 8.58 -14.45 -11.48
N LEU A 353 8.10 -13.53 -10.66
CA LEU A 353 6.70 -13.25 -10.36
C LEU A 353 6.24 -12.07 -11.20
N LEU A 354 5.15 -12.22 -11.95
CA LEU A 354 4.62 -11.22 -12.87
C LEU A 354 3.33 -10.63 -12.30
N PHE A 355 3.24 -9.31 -12.21
CA PHE A 355 2.14 -8.60 -11.56
C PHE A 355 1.43 -7.62 -12.50
N ASN A 356 0.13 -7.42 -12.27
CA ASN A 356 -0.66 -6.40 -12.97
C ASN A 356 -0.64 -5.03 -12.23
N ASP A 357 -1.48 -4.09 -12.67
CA ASP A 357 -1.65 -2.76 -12.09
C ASP A 357 -2.36 -2.74 -10.72
N LYS A 358 -2.97 -3.86 -10.31
CA LYS A 358 -3.60 -4.06 -8.99
C LYS A 358 -2.67 -4.74 -7.97
N ASP A 359 -1.39 -4.92 -8.32
CA ASP A 359 -0.43 -5.72 -7.56
C ASP A 359 -0.87 -7.20 -7.40
N GLU A 360 -1.73 -7.69 -8.30
CA GLU A 360 -2.14 -9.10 -8.33
C GLU A 360 -1.13 -9.93 -9.11
N LEU A 361 -0.79 -11.12 -8.58
CA LEU A 361 0.09 -12.07 -9.27
C LEU A 361 -0.64 -12.70 -10.46
N ILE A 362 -0.13 -12.46 -11.66
CA ILE A 362 -0.65 -13.01 -12.92
C ILE A 362 -0.06 -14.39 -13.18
N ASP A 363 1.25 -14.52 -13.04
CA ASP A 363 2.00 -15.74 -13.32
C ASP A 363 3.34 -15.75 -12.56
N ALA A 364 3.94 -16.93 -12.42
CA ALA A 364 5.21 -17.12 -11.73
C ALA A 364 6.10 -18.16 -12.44
N PRO A 365 6.55 -17.87 -13.68
CA PRO A 365 7.36 -18.79 -14.46
C PRO A 365 8.65 -19.20 -13.74
N SER A 366 9.00 -20.47 -13.87
CA SER A 366 10.27 -21.01 -13.38
C SER A 366 11.42 -20.65 -14.31
N ILE A 367 12.54 -20.28 -13.72
CA ILE A 367 13.82 -20.16 -14.39
C ILE A 367 14.66 -21.37 -13.97
N SER A 368 14.98 -22.23 -14.93
CA SER A 368 15.87 -23.37 -14.69
C SER A 368 17.31 -22.87 -14.53
N LEU A 369 17.96 -23.30 -13.45
CA LEU A 369 19.34 -22.95 -13.14
C LEU A 369 20.27 -24.11 -13.46
N VAL A 370 21.35 -23.82 -14.18
CA VAL A 370 22.49 -24.71 -14.42
C VAL A 370 23.72 -24.01 -13.86
N ASP A 371 24.41 -24.64 -12.91
CA ASP A 371 25.52 -24.05 -12.16
C ASP A 371 25.20 -22.67 -11.55
N GLY A 372 23.98 -22.54 -11.00
CA GLY A 372 23.49 -21.31 -10.35
C GLY A 372 23.16 -20.17 -11.32
N LYS A 373 23.03 -20.45 -12.62
CA LYS A 373 22.72 -19.48 -13.68
C LYS A 373 21.52 -19.93 -14.51
N GLY A 374 20.65 -19.02 -14.93
CA GLY A 374 19.51 -19.35 -15.77
C GLY A 374 18.99 -18.18 -16.58
N ASN A 375 18.18 -18.46 -17.61
CA ASN A 375 17.66 -17.44 -18.51
C ASN A 375 16.13 -17.32 -18.42
N TYR A 376 15.63 -16.09 -18.50
CA TYR A 376 14.23 -15.74 -18.62
C TYR A 376 14.00 -14.88 -19.85
N THR A 377 13.01 -15.22 -20.68
CA THR A 377 12.71 -14.47 -21.90
C THR A 377 11.38 -13.75 -21.77
N VAL A 378 11.42 -12.42 -21.89
CA VAL A 378 10.23 -11.59 -22.06
C VAL A 378 9.87 -11.53 -23.54
N THR A 379 8.65 -11.96 -23.87
CA THR A 379 8.13 -11.96 -25.24
C THR A 379 7.04 -10.91 -25.42
N CYS A 380 6.79 -10.48 -26.66
CA CYS A 380 5.65 -9.64 -27.02
C CYS A 380 4.37 -10.47 -27.25
N GLY A 381 4.19 -11.55 -26.50
CA GLY A 381 3.05 -12.47 -26.59
C GLY A 381 1.91 -12.12 -25.63
N SER A 382 0.77 -12.78 -25.81
CA SER A 382 -0.44 -12.58 -24.98
C SER A 382 -0.20 -12.74 -23.48
N ALA A 383 0.73 -13.64 -23.10
CA ALA A 383 1.13 -13.86 -21.71
C ALA A 383 1.67 -12.59 -21.02
N PHE A 384 2.23 -11.65 -21.78
CA PHE A 384 2.83 -10.42 -21.23
C PHE A 384 1.95 -9.18 -21.39
N TYR A 385 0.74 -9.30 -21.95
CA TYR A 385 -0.10 -8.13 -22.25
C TYR A 385 -0.51 -7.37 -21.01
N ASN A 386 -0.75 -8.10 -19.91
CA ASN A 386 -1.28 -7.55 -18.66
C ASN A 386 -0.18 -7.33 -17.60
N VAL A 387 1.08 -7.64 -17.91
CA VAL A 387 2.19 -7.51 -16.96
C VAL A 387 2.63 -6.05 -16.89
N VAL A 388 2.63 -5.50 -15.69
CA VAL A 388 3.10 -4.13 -15.39
C VAL A 388 4.50 -4.15 -14.80
N TYR A 389 4.78 -5.08 -13.88
CA TYR A 389 6.10 -5.25 -13.28
C TYR A 389 6.35 -6.70 -12.89
N ALA A 390 7.62 -7.02 -12.62
CA ALA A 390 8.05 -8.31 -12.12
C ALA A 390 8.83 -8.20 -10.81
N ARG A 391 8.91 -9.30 -10.05
CA ARG A 391 9.80 -9.48 -8.89
C ARG A 391 10.47 -10.86 -8.95
N LEU A 392 11.69 -10.99 -8.44
CA LEU A 392 12.33 -12.30 -8.23
C LEU A 392 12.07 -12.81 -6.82
N VAL A 393 12.15 -14.13 -6.61
CA VAL A 393 12.17 -14.70 -5.27
C VAL A 393 13.62 -14.73 -4.81
N LEU A 394 13.99 -13.84 -3.89
CA LEU A 394 15.39 -13.75 -3.45
C LEU A 394 15.68 -14.68 -2.27
N GLN A 395 14.67 -14.93 -1.43
CA GLN A 395 14.78 -15.82 -0.29
C GLN A 395 13.44 -16.47 0.03
N TYR A 396 13.43 -17.79 0.15
CA TYR A 396 12.26 -18.53 0.61
C TYR A 396 12.17 -18.60 2.14
N ASN A 397 13.28 -18.92 2.78
CA ASN A 397 13.44 -19.02 4.23
C ASN A 397 14.92 -18.84 4.61
N THR A 398 15.26 -19.07 5.88
CA THR A 398 16.63 -18.93 6.39
C THR A 398 17.60 -20.05 6.01
N ALA A 399 17.16 -21.09 5.29
CA ALA A 399 18.03 -22.21 4.91
C ALA A 399 18.97 -21.87 3.74
N VAL A 400 18.57 -20.96 2.86
CA VAL A 400 19.47 -20.33 1.87
C VAL A 400 19.27 -18.83 1.95
N LEU A 401 20.31 -18.12 2.37
CA LEU A 401 20.24 -16.68 2.57
C LEU A 401 20.51 -15.93 1.26
N PHE A 402 19.71 -14.89 1.01
CA PHE A 402 19.95 -13.97 -0.08
C PHE A 402 21.31 -13.27 0.10
N ASN A 403 22.17 -13.33 -0.91
CA ASN A 403 23.47 -12.68 -0.91
C ASN A 403 23.55 -11.60 -1.99
N LYS A 404 23.38 -10.35 -1.56
CA LYS A 404 23.45 -9.17 -2.43
C LYS A 404 24.79 -8.96 -3.15
N ASN A 405 25.87 -9.61 -2.70
CA ASN A 405 27.21 -9.45 -3.27
C ASN A 405 27.49 -10.42 -4.43
N VAL A 406 26.55 -11.30 -4.76
CA VAL A 406 26.67 -12.25 -5.89
C VAL A 406 25.41 -12.33 -6.73
N ALA A 407 24.25 -11.98 -6.18
CA ALA A 407 22.98 -11.99 -6.88
C ALA A 407 22.94 -10.93 -8.00
N GLN A 408 22.68 -11.39 -9.22
CA GLN A 408 22.54 -10.51 -10.38
C GLN A 408 21.43 -10.99 -11.30
N PHE A 409 20.59 -10.05 -11.72
CA PHE A 409 19.63 -10.23 -12.80
C PHE A 409 19.84 -9.13 -13.82
N GLU A 410 20.13 -9.49 -15.06
CA GLU A 410 20.51 -8.53 -16.10
C GLU A 410 19.95 -8.88 -17.46
N LYS A 411 19.84 -7.90 -18.35
CA LYS A 411 19.43 -8.12 -19.73
C LYS A 411 20.61 -8.68 -20.54
N GLY A 412 20.41 -9.83 -21.17
CA GLY A 412 21.43 -10.58 -21.89
C GLY A 412 21.09 -12.07 -21.96
N SER A 413 21.70 -12.79 -22.90
CA SER A 413 21.58 -14.26 -22.99
C SER A 413 22.68 -14.99 -22.21
N GLU A 414 23.70 -14.27 -21.77
CA GLU A 414 24.88 -14.79 -21.08
C GLU A 414 25.12 -14.02 -19.79
N ALA A 415 25.45 -14.76 -18.72
CA ALA A 415 25.80 -14.18 -17.44
C ALA A 415 27.16 -13.48 -17.53
N THR A 416 27.20 -12.21 -17.16
CA THR A 416 28.45 -11.44 -17.11
C THR A 416 29.05 -11.40 -15.71
N ALA A 417 30.26 -10.87 -15.56
CA ALA A 417 30.87 -10.69 -14.24
C ALA A 417 29.97 -9.84 -13.31
N PHE A 418 29.92 -10.18 -12.02
CA PHE A 418 29.09 -9.49 -11.04
C PHE A 418 29.34 -7.97 -11.02
N GLU A 419 28.25 -7.20 -11.01
CA GLU A 419 28.22 -5.77 -10.76
C GLU A 419 27.19 -5.50 -9.66
N ALA A 420 27.63 -4.78 -8.62
CA ALA A 420 26.72 -4.26 -7.60
C ALA A 420 25.69 -3.30 -8.23
N CYS A 421 24.47 -3.30 -7.71
CA CYS A 421 23.40 -2.42 -8.22
C CYS A 421 23.87 -0.96 -8.25
N LYS A 422 23.71 -0.32 -9.41
CA LYS A 422 23.96 1.12 -9.56
C LYS A 422 22.63 1.83 -9.67
N THR A 423 22.43 2.84 -8.84
CA THR A 423 21.18 3.58 -8.78
C THR A 423 21.40 5.08 -8.94
N LYS A 424 20.33 5.78 -9.31
CA LYS A 424 20.26 7.24 -9.37
C LYS A 424 18.99 7.71 -8.69
N LEU A 425 19.11 8.69 -7.82
CA LEU A 425 17.94 9.39 -7.27
C LEU A 425 17.31 10.28 -8.35
N VAL A 426 15.99 10.16 -8.49
CA VAL A 426 15.17 11.00 -9.36
C VAL A 426 14.04 11.60 -8.54
N ASN A 427 13.60 12.81 -8.89
CA ASN A 427 12.45 13.41 -8.20
C ASN A 427 11.23 12.51 -8.35
N ASN A 428 10.52 12.28 -7.25
CA ASN A 428 9.26 11.59 -7.29
C ASN A 428 8.18 12.57 -7.80
N PRO A 429 7.57 12.32 -8.96
CA PRO A 429 6.57 13.23 -9.49
C PRO A 429 5.27 13.25 -8.67
N ALA A 430 5.06 12.29 -7.77
CA ALA A 430 3.94 12.28 -6.82
C ALA A 430 4.24 13.05 -5.52
N TYR A 431 5.49 13.48 -5.29
CA TYR A 431 5.85 14.18 -4.06
C TYR A 431 5.08 15.49 -3.90
N ASP A 432 4.46 15.67 -2.73
CA ASP A 432 3.68 16.87 -2.37
C ASP A 432 2.53 17.17 -3.35
N ARG A 433 1.94 16.11 -3.93
CA ARG A 433 0.80 16.20 -4.82
C ARG A 433 -0.34 15.32 -4.33
N GLU A 434 -1.56 15.79 -4.54
CA GLU A 434 -2.76 14.99 -4.35
C GLU A 434 -2.71 13.74 -5.24
N PRO A 435 -2.93 12.54 -4.67
CA PRO A 435 -3.00 11.31 -5.45
C PRO A 435 -4.12 11.42 -6.49
N ARG A 436 -3.79 11.08 -7.75
CA ARG A 436 -4.77 11.01 -8.84
C ARG A 436 -4.73 9.68 -9.57
N MET A 437 -5.85 9.27 -10.15
CA MET A 437 -5.96 8.08 -10.98
C MET A 437 -6.34 8.41 -12.41
N CYS A 438 -5.55 7.91 -13.36
CA CYS A 438 -5.97 7.79 -14.76
C CYS A 438 -6.55 6.39 -15.00
N PHE A 439 -7.62 6.31 -15.79
CA PHE A 439 -8.26 5.06 -16.19
C PHE A 439 -8.32 4.95 -17.70
N LEU A 440 -7.78 3.87 -18.27
CA LEU A 440 -7.69 3.69 -19.71
C LEU A 440 -8.55 2.52 -20.20
N THR A 441 -9.43 2.79 -21.16
CA THR A 441 -10.03 1.78 -22.03
C THR A 441 -9.36 1.77 -23.40
N GLY A 442 -9.23 0.59 -24.01
CA GLY A 442 -8.69 0.49 -25.36
C GLY A 442 -8.51 -0.96 -25.81
N ALA A 443 -7.85 -1.11 -26.95
CA ALA A 443 -7.60 -2.40 -27.59
C ALA A 443 -6.13 -2.85 -27.45
N SER A 444 -5.65 -3.64 -28.41
CA SER A 444 -4.30 -4.21 -28.43
C SER A 444 -3.14 -3.21 -28.43
N SER A 445 -3.33 -1.99 -28.94
CA SER A 445 -2.35 -0.89 -28.92
C SER A 445 -2.25 -0.15 -27.59
N SER A 446 -3.14 -0.49 -26.66
CA SER A 446 -3.33 0.18 -25.38
C SER A 446 -3.12 -0.74 -24.20
N VAL A 447 -2.97 -2.06 -24.41
CA VAL A 447 -2.69 -2.99 -23.31
C VAL A 447 -1.39 -2.61 -22.58
N PRO A 448 -1.26 -2.95 -21.28
CA PRO A 448 -0.11 -2.57 -20.45
C PRO A 448 1.27 -2.82 -21.08
N GLY A 449 1.42 -3.92 -21.83
CA GLY A 449 2.66 -4.22 -22.55
C GLY A 449 3.12 -3.14 -23.55
N ASN A 450 2.24 -2.25 -24.03
CA ASN A 450 2.65 -1.12 -24.89
C ASN A 450 3.33 0.02 -24.11
N GLY A 451 3.11 0.11 -22.79
CA GLY A 451 3.87 0.96 -21.86
C GLY A 451 3.66 2.48 -21.94
N TRP A 452 2.97 3.01 -22.96
CA TRP A 452 2.83 4.46 -23.13
C TRP A 452 1.93 5.11 -22.07
N PHE A 453 0.84 4.44 -21.68
CA PHE A 453 -0.07 4.92 -20.64
C PHE A 453 0.61 4.86 -19.27
N GLU A 454 1.32 3.77 -19.01
CA GLU A 454 2.08 3.53 -17.80
C GLU A 454 3.19 4.58 -17.66
N ASN A 455 3.89 4.90 -18.76
CA ASN A 455 4.88 5.98 -18.79
C ASN A 455 4.25 7.35 -18.48
N ALA A 456 3.08 7.66 -19.05
CA ALA A 456 2.39 8.91 -18.75
C ALA A 456 2.02 9.02 -17.26
N CYS A 457 1.46 7.96 -16.67
CA CYS A 457 1.10 7.92 -15.26
C CYS A 457 2.34 8.05 -14.36
N ARG A 458 3.42 7.32 -14.67
CA ARG A 458 4.70 7.43 -13.94
C ARG A 458 5.29 8.83 -14.01
N ASN A 459 5.25 9.48 -15.17
CA ASN A 459 5.77 10.85 -15.36
C ASN A 459 5.01 11.91 -14.53
N LEU A 460 3.76 11.62 -14.19
CA LEU A 460 2.88 12.51 -13.43
C LEU A 460 2.82 12.16 -11.94
N GLY A 461 3.22 10.95 -11.57
CA GLY A 461 3.02 10.42 -10.23
C GLY A 461 1.58 9.95 -9.99
N TYR A 462 0.84 9.63 -11.05
CA TYR A 462 -0.56 9.23 -10.97
C TYR A 462 -0.67 7.69 -10.94
N LYS A 463 -1.71 7.18 -10.27
CA LYS A 463 -2.08 5.77 -10.36
C LYS A 463 -2.68 5.51 -11.75
N GLY A 464 -2.19 4.50 -12.45
CA GLY A 464 -2.74 4.09 -13.74
C GLY A 464 -3.59 2.84 -13.57
N ARG A 465 -4.83 2.86 -14.05
CA ARG A 465 -5.69 1.69 -14.20
C ARG A 465 -5.89 1.41 -15.68
N ASN A 466 -5.28 0.35 -16.20
CA ASN A 466 -5.34 0.01 -17.62
C ASN A 466 -6.21 -1.23 -17.82
N VAL A 467 -7.41 -1.03 -18.37
CA VAL A 467 -8.37 -2.11 -18.67
C VAL A 467 -8.42 -2.46 -20.15
N ALA A 468 -7.45 -2.01 -20.94
CA ALA A 468 -7.41 -2.33 -22.36
C ALA A 468 -7.23 -3.84 -22.58
N VAL A 469 -7.99 -4.40 -23.52
CA VAL A 469 -7.93 -5.83 -23.84
C VAL A 469 -7.62 -6.01 -25.33
N SER A 470 -6.61 -6.83 -25.62
CA SER A 470 -6.23 -7.12 -27.00
C SER A 470 -7.35 -7.87 -27.73
N GLY A 471 -7.78 -7.34 -28.87
CA GLY A 471 -8.84 -7.92 -29.68
C GLY A 471 -10.25 -7.43 -29.32
N GLU A 472 -10.39 -6.61 -28.27
CA GLU A 472 -11.67 -5.99 -27.96
C GLU A 472 -11.90 -4.68 -28.72
N ASN A 473 -13.17 -4.36 -28.96
CA ASN A 473 -13.64 -3.10 -29.52
C ASN A 473 -14.37 -2.23 -28.48
N VAL A 474 -14.72 -1.00 -28.88
CA VAL A 474 -15.38 -0.04 -27.99
C VAL A 474 -16.75 -0.53 -27.51
N MET A 475 -17.49 -1.29 -28.33
CA MET A 475 -18.79 -1.83 -27.97
C MET A 475 -18.69 -2.87 -26.85
N GLN A 476 -17.61 -3.65 -26.78
CA GLN A 476 -17.37 -4.57 -25.67
C GLN A 476 -17.05 -3.84 -24.36
N HIS A 477 -16.37 -2.69 -24.42
CA HIS A 477 -16.16 -1.86 -23.24
C HIS A 477 -17.44 -1.13 -22.80
N ALA A 478 -18.26 -0.67 -23.76
CA ALA A 478 -19.62 -0.20 -23.49
C ALA A 478 -20.45 -1.27 -22.78
N ASP A 479 -20.41 -2.51 -23.26
CA ASP A 479 -21.10 -3.65 -22.64
C ASP A 479 -20.61 -3.90 -21.20
N LYS A 480 -19.30 -3.86 -20.96
CA LYS A 480 -18.75 -3.96 -19.59
C LYS A 480 -19.22 -2.82 -18.69
N ALA A 481 -19.40 -1.61 -19.22
CA ALA A 481 -19.91 -0.47 -18.47
C ALA A 481 -21.38 -0.68 -18.08
N TRP A 482 -22.20 -1.14 -19.04
CA TRP A 482 -23.59 -1.51 -18.81
C TRP A 482 -23.72 -2.62 -17.74
N LYS A 483 -22.87 -3.65 -17.83
CA LYS A 483 -22.83 -4.78 -16.90
C LYS A 483 -22.24 -4.44 -15.52
N GLY A 484 -21.70 -3.24 -15.32
CA GLY A 484 -21.04 -2.84 -14.07
C GLY A 484 -19.73 -3.58 -13.80
N THR A 485 -19.05 -4.06 -14.85
CA THR A 485 -17.79 -4.83 -14.76
C THR A 485 -16.58 -4.07 -15.32
N LEU A 486 -16.78 -2.90 -15.91
CA LEU A 486 -15.70 -2.08 -16.47
C LEU A 486 -14.81 -1.48 -15.37
N TYR A 487 -15.44 -0.88 -14.37
CA TYR A 487 -14.82 -0.32 -13.17
C TYR A 487 -15.60 -0.76 -11.93
N THR A 488 -14.89 -0.98 -10.82
CA THR A 488 -15.54 -1.18 -9.52
C THR A 488 -16.10 0.14 -8.97
N PRO A 489 -17.01 0.11 -7.98
CA PRO A 489 -17.44 1.33 -7.30
C PRO A 489 -16.27 2.15 -6.74
N ASP A 490 -15.29 1.49 -6.10
CA ASP A 490 -14.09 2.15 -5.56
C ASP A 490 -13.19 2.73 -6.65
N GLU A 491 -13.06 2.06 -7.80
CA GLU A 491 -12.38 2.62 -8.96
C GLU A 491 -13.15 3.86 -9.43
N LEU A 492 -14.47 3.77 -9.65
CA LEU A 492 -15.29 4.90 -10.08
C LEU A 492 -15.20 6.10 -9.12
N GLU A 493 -15.09 5.91 -7.81
CA GLU A 493 -14.86 7.01 -6.86
C GLU A 493 -13.54 7.75 -7.12
N ASN A 494 -12.51 7.03 -7.56
CA ASN A 494 -11.13 7.48 -7.57
C ASN A 494 -10.59 7.85 -8.96
N ILE A 495 -11.30 7.53 -10.07
CA ILE A 495 -10.87 7.93 -11.42
C ILE A 495 -10.92 9.46 -11.59
N ASP A 496 -9.79 10.16 -11.66
CA ASP A 496 -9.80 11.60 -11.97
C ASP A 496 -9.87 11.88 -13.46
N ILE A 497 -9.30 10.98 -14.28
CA ILE A 497 -9.20 11.16 -15.72
C ILE A 497 -9.57 9.85 -16.42
N PHE A 498 -10.65 9.87 -17.20
CA PHE A 498 -11.02 8.77 -18.08
C PHE A 498 -10.39 8.94 -19.46
N ILE A 499 -9.67 7.93 -19.93
CA ILE A 499 -8.96 7.92 -21.20
C ILE A 499 -9.49 6.78 -22.05
N THR A 500 -9.75 7.04 -23.33
CA THR A 500 -10.15 5.99 -24.28
C THR A 500 -9.31 6.00 -25.55
N ASN A 501 -8.84 4.82 -25.98
CA ASN A 501 -8.04 4.62 -27.19
C ASN A 501 -8.44 3.31 -27.92
N HIS A 502 -9.62 3.32 -28.55
CA HIS A 502 -10.07 2.27 -29.47
C HIS A 502 -9.77 2.68 -30.92
N ILE A 503 -8.70 2.12 -31.48
CA ILE A 503 -8.04 2.63 -32.71
C ILE A 503 -8.47 1.95 -34.01
N HIS A 504 -9.72 1.46 -34.09
CA HIS A 504 -10.24 0.82 -35.30
C HIS A 504 -10.61 1.88 -36.35
N ASN A 505 -10.19 1.71 -37.61
CA ASN A 505 -10.25 2.75 -38.66
C ASN A 505 -11.67 3.00 -39.23
N TYR A 506 -12.62 3.31 -38.35
CA TYR A 506 -14.02 3.58 -38.67
C TYR A 506 -14.38 5.04 -38.37
N ASN A 507 -15.42 5.54 -39.02
CA ASN A 507 -15.97 6.84 -38.70
C ASN A 507 -16.79 6.75 -37.39
N VAL A 508 -16.10 6.87 -36.25
CA VAL A 508 -16.71 6.88 -34.90
C VAL A 508 -17.56 8.13 -34.65
N ALA A 509 -17.53 9.09 -35.56
CA ALA A 509 -18.32 10.31 -35.52
C ALA A 509 -19.63 10.19 -36.31
N TYR A 510 -19.86 9.07 -36.98
CA TYR A 510 -20.99 8.85 -37.86
C TYR A 510 -22.32 9.17 -37.18
N THR A 511 -23.19 9.87 -37.92
CA THR A 511 -24.55 10.19 -37.51
C THR A 511 -25.51 9.83 -38.63
N ASN A 512 -26.63 9.24 -38.28
CA ASN A 512 -27.71 8.94 -39.21
C ASN A 512 -29.04 9.40 -38.59
N PRO A 513 -29.79 10.32 -39.23
CA PRO A 513 -31.09 10.78 -38.73
C PRO A 513 -32.13 9.66 -38.55
N THR A 514 -31.97 8.53 -39.23
CA THR A 514 -32.83 7.34 -39.12
C THR A 514 -32.18 6.21 -38.33
N SER A 515 -31.10 6.51 -37.59
CA SER A 515 -30.42 5.52 -36.75
C SER A 515 -31.37 4.87 -35.76
N THR A 516 -31.27 3.56 -35.62
CA THR A 516 -31.95 2.79 -34.56
C THR A 516 -30.98 2.30 -33.48
N MET A 517 -29.69 2.66 -33.60
CA MET A 517 -28.63 2.30 -32.64
C MET A 517 -28.07 3.51 -31.89
N LEU A 518 -28.15 4.72 -32.46
CA LEU A 518 -27.77 5.95 -31.77
C LEU A 518 -28.95 6.49 -30.97
N HIS A 519 -28.75 6.71 -29.68
CA HIS A 519 -29.78 7.22 -28.77
C HIS A 519 -29.32 8.49 -28.05
N ASN A 520 -30.25 9.31 -27.59
CA ASN A 520 -29.94 10.58 -26.95
C ASN A 520 -29.48 10.38 -25.50
N THR A 521 -30.04 9.38 -24.81
CA THR A 521 -29.84 9.13 -23.38
C THR A 521 -29.33 7.72 -23.10
N VAL A 522 -28.72 7.50 -21.93
CA VAL A 522 -28.29 6.17 -21.47
C VAL A 522 -29.50 5.25 -21.31
N GLU A 523 -30.62 5.79 -20.82
CA GLU A 523 -31.85 5.05 -20.58
C GLU A 523 -32.43 4.48 -21.88
N GLU A 524 -32.38 5.23 -22.98
CA GLU A 524 -32.83 4.75 -24.30
C GLU A 524 -31.93 3.63 -24.83
N TYR A 525 -30.61 3.71 -24.64
CA TYR A 525 -29.71 2.60 -24.95
C TYR A 525 -30.07 1.35 -24.12
N GLU A 526 -30.30 1.53 -22.82
CA GLU A 526 -30.61 0.46 -21.86
C GLU A 526 -32.04 -0.09 -21.97
N GLN A 527 -32.77 0.24 -23.03
CA GLN A 527 -34.05 -0.39 -23.41
C GLN A 527 -33.90 -1.48 -24.48
N VAL A 528 -32.74 -1.58 -25.14
CA VAL A 528 -32.51 -2.52 -26.24
C VAL A 528 -31.28 -3.37 -25.96
N VAL A 529 -31.38 -4.66 -26.22
CA VAL A 529 -30.27 -5.61 -26.10
C VAL A 529 -30.12 -6.46 -27.36
N TYR A 530 -28.91 -6.97 -27.54
CA TYR A 530 -28.49 -7.78 -28.68
C TYR A 530 -27.91 -9.11 -28.22
N ASP A 531 -27.94 -10.12 -29.08
CA ASP A 531 -27.21 -11.37 -28.88
C ASP A 531 -25.73 -11.24 -29.33
N ILE A 532 -24.96 -12.32 -29.13
CA ILE A 532 -23.56 -12.40 -29.57
C ILE A 532 -23.41 -12.26 -31.10
N ASN A 533 -24.48 -12.47 -31.87
CA ASN A 533 -24.49 -12.32 -33.33
C ASN A 533 -24.88 -10.90 -33.79
N GLY A 534 -25.16 -10.00 -32.85
CA GLY A 534 -25.62 -8.65 -33.14
C GLY A 534 -27.08 -8.57 -33.57
N ASN A 535 -27.87 -9.63 -33.37
CA ASN A 535 -29.31 -9.59 -33.59
C ASN A 535 -29.97 -8.93 -32.39
N ARG A 536 -30.91 -8.02 -32.65
CA ARG A 536 -31.74 -7.43 -31.60
C ARG A 536 -32.59 -8.51 -30.93
N LEU A 537 -32.64 -8.49 -29.61
CA LEU A 537 -33.47 -9.38 -28.81
C LEU A 537 -34.75 -8.66 -28.38
N ASP A 538 -35.88 -9.35 -28.42
CA ASP A 538 -37.18 -8.88 -27.91
C ASP A 538 -37.39 -9.38 -26.48
N VAL A 539 -36.50 -8.96 -25.58
CA VAL A 539 -36.50 -9.32 -24.16
C VAL A 539 -36.17 -8.10 -23.31
N ALA A 540 -36.56 -8.13 -22.03
CA ALA A 540 -36.17 -7.10 -21.09
C ALA A 540 -34.63 -7.11 -20.89
N PRO A 541 -33.95 -5.95 -21.04
CA PRO A 541 -32.52 -5.84 -20.77
C PRO A 541 -32.15 -6.30 -19.36
N ASN A 542 -31.19 -7.20 -19.26
CA ASN A 542 -30.67 -7.72 -18.00
C ASN A 542 -29.13 -7.71 -18.01
N PRO A 543 -28.46 -6.78 -17.30
CA PRO A 543 -27.00 -6.71 -17.26
C PRO A 543 -26.34 -7.93 -16.61
N ASN A 544 -27.09 -8.75 -15.87
CA ASN A 544 -26.59 -10.00 -15.31
C ASN A 544 -26.66 -11.19 -16.28
N ASP A 545 -27.31 -11.03 -17.44
CA ASP A 545 -27.36 -12.08 -18.48
C ASP A 545 -26.08 -12.02 -19.34
N PRO A 546 -25.22 -13.05 -19.30
CA PRO A 546 -23.97 -13.04 -20.07
C PRO A 546 -24.20 -13.10 -21.60
N ASN A 547 -25.41 -13.47 -22.05
CA ASN A 547 -25.74 -13.59 -23.47
C ASN A 547 -26.38 -12.33 -24.06
N GLN A 548 -26.66 -11.33 -23.23
CA GLN A 548 -27.16 -10.03 -23.67
C GLN A 548 -26.01 -9.04 -23.80
N TYR A 549 -26.14 -8.17 -24.80
CA TYR A 549 -25.19 -7.10 -25.08
C TYR A 549 -25.93 -5.79 -25.30
N ILE A 550 -25.40 -4.69 -24.78
CA ILE A 550 -26.00 -3.36 -24.97
C ILE A 550 -25.90 -2.86 -26.42
N LEU A 551 -24.92 -3.37 -27.17
CA LEU A 551 -24.65 -3.03 -28.55
C LEU A 551 -24.21 -4.29 -29.33
N PRO A 552 -24.38 -4.32 -30.67
CA PRO A 552 -23.82 -5.39 -31.50
C PRO A 552 -22.29 -5.45 -31.36
N THR A 553 -21.80 -6.44 -30.59
CA THR A 553 -20.36 -6.60 -30.32
C THR A 553 -19.61 -7.31 -31.43
N GLN A 554 -20.32 -8.03 -32.31
CA GLN A 554 -19.75 -8.57 -33.55
C GLN A 554 -19.35 -7.43 -34.49
N GLY A 555 -18.03 -7.24 -34.59
CA GLY A 555 -17.37 -6.35 -35.53
C GLY A 555 -16.08 -7.01 -36.01
N ALA A 556 -15.75 -6.86 -37.29
CA ALA A 556 -14.58 -7.49 -37.90
C ALA A 556 -13.28 -7.09 -37.18
N ALA A 557 -12.39 -8.05 -36.99
CA ALA A 557 -11.05 -7.85 -36.48
C ALA A 557 -10.26 -6.91 -37.40
N SER A 558 -10.28 -5.62 -37.04
CA SER A 558 -9.21 -4.63 -37.08
C SER A 558 -7.96 -4.92 -37.93
N GLN A 559 -8.10 -5.09 -39.25
CA GLN A 559 -6.98 -4.96 -40.18
C GLN A 559 -7.32 -3.94 -41.27
N GLY A 560 -6.60 -2.81 -41.27
CA GLY A 560 -6.10 -2.06 -42.43
C GLY A 560 -7.07 -1.39 -43.38
N TYR A 561 -8.10 -2.09 -43.80
CA TYR A 561 -9.08 -1.63 -44.76
C TYR A 561 -10.36 -2.43 -44.55
N TYR A 562 -11.37 -1.76 -44.02
CA TYR A 562 -12.75 -2.19 -44.25
C TYR A 562 -13.41 -1.08 -45.08
N PRO A 563 -14.22 -1.42 -46.11
CA PRO A 563 -15.01 -0.41 -46.79
C PRO A 563 -15.78 0.39 -45.73
N GLN A 564 -15.72 1.72 -45.82
CA GLN A 564 -16.53 2.58 -44.97
C GLN A 564 -17.98 2.19 -45.21
N ARG A 565 -18.55 1.50 -44.22
CA ARG A 565 -19.88 0.94 -44.25
C ARG A 565 -20.68 1.61 -43.15
N ASP A 566 -21.78 2.22 -43.53
CA ASP A 566 -22.64 2.98 -42.63
C ASP A 566 -23.07 2.12 -41.42
N ASP A 567 -23.39 0.84 -41.63
CA ASP A 567 -23.81 -0.06 -40.55
C ASP A 567 -22.71 -0.35 -39.52
N ILE A 568 -21.44 -0.40 -39.94
CA ILE A 568 -20.31 -0.60 -39.02
C ILE A 568 -19.90 0.72 -38.36
N ASN A 569 -19.86 1.81 -39.14
CA ASN A 569 -19.58 3.15 -38.62
C ASN A 569 -20.59 3.54 -37.53
N GLU A 570 -21.87 3.24 -37.73
CA GLU A 570 -22.92 3.46 -36.75
C GLU A 570 -22.73 2.66 -35.46
N ARG A 571 -22.30 1.38 -35.54
CA ARG A 571 -21.99 0.58 -34.34
C ARG A 571 -20.83 1.18 -33.54
N TYR A 572 -19.77 1.59 -34.22
CA TYR A 572 -18.60 2.20 -33.58
C TYR A 572 -18.94 3.58 -32.98
N ALA A 573 -19.74 4.38 -33.69
CA ALA A 573 -20.24 5.64 -33.17
C ALA A 573 -21.12 5.42 -31.93
N ALA A 574 -22.05 4.46 -31.96
CA ALA A 574 -22.88 4.10 -30.81
C ALA A 574 -22.06 3.57 -29.63
N GLY A 575 -21.00 2.80 -29.87
CA GLY A 575 -20.09 2.33 -28.83
C GLY A 575 -19.34 3.45 -28.11
N TYR A 576 -18.79 4.41 -28.87
CA TYR A 576 -18.17 5.61 -28.28
C TYR A 576 -19.21 6.46 -27.54
N ASP A 577 -20.35 6.72 -28.18
CA ASP A 577 -21.40 7.57 -27.64
C ASP A 577 -21.97 7.02 -26.31
N TYR A 578 -22.36 5.73 -26.28
CA TYR A 578 -22.85 5.09 -25.06
C TYR A 578 -21.77 5.04 -23.97
N LEU A 579 -20.54 4.60 -24.28
CA LEU A 579 -19.48 4.47 -23.27
C LEU A 579 -19.22 5.82 -22.56
N LEU A 580 -19.16 6.91 -23.32
CA LEU A 580 -18.93 8.25 -22.77
C LEU A 580 -20.15 8.74 -21.98
N LYS A 581 -21.38 8.59 -22.51
CA LYS A 581 -22.61 8.94 -21.79
C LYS A 581 -22.75 8.16 -20.48
N LYS A 582 -22.49 6.85 -20.52
CA LYS A 582 -22.59 5.95 -19.37
C LYS A 582 -21.60 6.35 -18.29
N TYR A 583 -20.34 6.62 -18.63
CA TYR A 583 -19.34 7.10 -17.67
C TYR A 583 -19.73 8.45 -17.04
N ILE A 584 -20.19 9.41 -17.85
CA ILE A 584 -20.67 10.71 -17.37
C ILE A 584 -21.84 10.53 -16.41
N LYS A 585 -22.82 9.69 -16.78
CA LYS A 585 -23.98 9.40 -15.94
C LYS A 585 -23.57 8.73 -14.64
N ASP A 586 -22.73 7.71 -14.68
CA ASP A 586 -22.29 7.00 -13.48
C ASP A 586 -21.55 7.94 -12.51
N CYS A 587 -20.73 8.87 -13.03
CA CYS A 587 -20.11 9.92 -12.21
C CYS A 587 -21.14 10.88 -11.61
N TYR A 588 -22.17 11.26 -12.37
CA TYR A 588 -23.25 12.11 -11.88
C TYR A 588 -24.05 11.42 -10.77
N GLU A 589 -24.38 10.13 -10.94
CA GLU A 589 -25.20 9.34 -10.01
C GLU A 589 -24.51 9.06 -8.67
N LEU A 590 -23.19 9.22 -8.56
CA LEU A 590 -22.49 9.17 -7.27
C LEU A 590 -23.06 10.17 -6.26
N ARG A 591 -23.68 11.28 -6.72
CA ARG A 591 -24.38 12.24 -5.84
C ARG A 591 -25.54 11.62 -5.06
N ASN A 592 -26.10 10.52 -5.54
CA ASN A 592 -27.27 9.85 -4.96
C ASN A 592 -26.87 8.66 -4.09
N ASN A 593 -25.59 8.26 -4.07
CA ASN A 593 -25.09 7.12 -3.30
C ASN A 593 -24.61 7.57 -1.90
N PRO A 594 -25.26 7.20 -0.79
CA PRO A 594 -24.88 7.61 0.57
C PRO A 594 -23.46 7.21 1.00
N ASN A 595 -22.87 6.20 0.33
CA ASN A 595 -21.51 5.74 0.61
C ASN A 595 -20.45 6.45 -0.25
N SER A 596 -20.85 7.34 -1.15
CA SER A 596 -19.94 8.07 -2.04
C SER A 596 -19.35 9.31 -1.38
N LYS A 597 -18.09 9.64 -1.68
CA LYS A 597 -17.51 10.94 -1.26
C LYS A 597 -18.13 12.14 -2.00
N TYR A 598 -18.92 11.88 -3.04
CA TYR A 598 -19.67 12.90 -3.79
C TYR A 598 -21.16 12.96 -3.41
N TYR A 599 -21.60 12.19 -2.40
CA TYR A 599 -23.00 12.18 -1.95
C TYR A 599 -23.50 13.59 -1.60
N GLY A 600 -24.71 13.93 -2.06
CA GLY A 600 -25.32 15.24 -1.80
C GLY A 600 -24.76 16.40 -2.64
N SER A 601 -23.73 16.17 -3.46
CA SER A 601 -23.22 17.19 -4.38
C SER A 601 -24.25 17.56 -5.46
N VAL A 602 -24.14 18.78 -6.01
CA VAL A 602 -25.08 19.26 -7.05
C VAL A 602 -24.77 18.65 -8.42
N GLN A 603 -23.49 18.43 -8.72
CA GLN A 603 -23.03 18.03 -10.06
C GLN A 603 -22.55 16.57 -10.11
N GLY A 604 -22.57 15.85 -8.98
CA GLY A 604 -21.89 14.56 -8.88
C GLY A 604 -20.37 14.71 -8.94
N LYS A 605 -19.71 13.63 -9.32
CA LYS A 605 -18.27 13.62 -9.50
C LYS A 605 -17.86 14.41 -10.75
N PRO A 606 -16.87 15.32 -10.67
CA PRO A 606 -16.31 15.99 -11.84
C PRO A 606 -15.79 15.01 -12.89
N VAL A 607 -16.07 15.30 -14.16
CA VAL A 607 -15.71 14.44 -15.30
C VAL A 607 -14.62 15.10 -16.13
N ILE A 608 -13.52 14.37 -16.33
CA ILE A 608 -12.48 14.71 -17.31
C ILE A 608 -12.27 13.52 -18.22
N ILE A 609 -12.49 13.73 -19.52
CA ILE A 609 -12.36 12.70 -20.55
C ILE A 609 -11.26 13.10 -21.52
N ILE A 610 -10.37 12.15 -21.81
CA ILE A 610 -9.38 12.25 -22.88
C ILE A 610 -9.68 11.20 -23.93
N ILE A 611 -9.81 11.62 -25.18
CA ILE A 611 -9.98 10.72 -26.32
C ILE A 611 -8.71 10.78 -27.16
N CYS A 612 -8.10 9.63 -27.39
CA CYS A 612 -6.83 9.53 -28.08
C CYS A 612 -7.03 9.20 -29.57
N THR A 613 -6.34 9.91 -30.46
CA THR A 613 -6.27 9.53 -31.88
C THR A 613 -5.51 8.21 -32.06
N GLN A 614 -5.43 7.72 -33.29
CA GLN A 614 -4.44 6.72 -33.63
C GLN A 614 -3.02 7.26 -33.43
N TRP A 615 -2.05 6.36 -33.22
CA TRP A 615 -0.66 6.74 -32.96
C TRP A 615 0.10 7.30 -34.17
N HIS A 616 -0.46 7.22 -35.38
CA HIS A 616 0.07 7.86 -36.59
C HIS A 616 -1.07 8.46 -37.45
N ASP A 617 -0.72 9.36 -38.35
CA ASP A 617 -1.63 10.20 -39.16
C ASP A 617 -2.32 9.48 -40.34
N GLY A 618 -1.87 8.28 -40.71
CA GLY A 618 -2.48 7.47 -41.78
C GLY A 618 -3.95 7.05 -41.56
N TYR A 619 -4.49 7.15 -40.34
CA TYR A 619 -5.89 6.82 -40.04
C TYR A 619 -6.78 8.05 -40.13
N VAL A 620 -6.83 8.63 -41.33
CA VAL A 620 -7.47 9.94 -41.56
C VAL A 620 -8.92 9.96 -41.07
N VAL A 621 -9.70 8.91 -41.39
CA VAL A 621 -11.12 8.80 -41.02
C VAL A 621 -11.28 8.80 -39.50
N LEU A 622 -10.62 7.87 -38.81
CA LEU A 622 -10.70 7.78 -37.36
C LEU A 622 -10.15 9.04 -36.67
N ASN A 623 -8.98 9.54 -37.09
CA ASN A 623 -8.34 10.69 -36.45
C ASN A 623 -9.19 11.96 -36.53
N ASN A 624 -9.91 12.17 -37.64
CA ASN A 624 -10.87 13.26 -37.76
C ASN A 624 -12.12 13.02 -36.92
N ALA A 625 -12.69 11.81 -37.00
CA ALA A 625 -13.87 11.44 -36.23
C ALA A 625 -13.67 11.57 -34.71
N ILE A 626 -12.49 11.22 -34.18
CA ILE A 626 -12.14 11.38 -32.76
C ILE A 626 -12.23 12.85 -32.32
N LYS A 627 -11.83 13.80 -33.18
CA LYS A 627 -11.92 15.24 -32.87
C LYS A 627 -13.36 15.71 -32.80
N GLU A 628 -14.22 15.21 -33.69
CA GLU A 628 -15.65 15.51 -33.69
C GLU A 628 -16.39 14.90 -32.49
N VAL A 629 -16.05 13.66 -32.10
CA VAL A 629 -16.61 13.03 -30.88
C VAL A 629 -16.14 13.80 -29.65
N ALA A 630 -14.86 14.16 -29.57
CA ALA A 630 -14.36 14.92 -28.44
C ALA A 630 -15.07 16.28 -28.29
N ALA A 631 -15.28 17.01 -29.39
CA ALA A 631 -16.02 18.26 -29.38
C ALA A 631 -17.47 18.09 -28.89
N ARG A 632 -18.17 17.02 -29.31
CA ARG A 632 -19.54 16.72 -28.86
C ARG A 632 -19.66 16.50 -27.35
N PHE A 633 -18.65 15.87 -26.75
CA PHE A 633 -18.65 15.50 -25.34
C PHE A 633 -17.90 16.49 -24.44
N GLY A 634 -17.34 17.57 -25.00
CA GLY A 634 -16.44 18.47 -24.26
C GLY A 634 -15.17 17.78 -23.76
N ALA A 635 -14.76 16.69 -24.43
CA ALA A 635 -13.58 15.92 -24.08
C ALA A 635 -12.31 16.54 -24.69
N VAL A 636 -11.17 16.19 -24.10
CA VAL A 636 -9.85 16.66 -24.55
C VAL A 636 -9.25 15.66 -25.52
N VAL A 637 -8.71 16.14 -26.63
CA VAL A 637 -8.07 15.28 -27.63
C VAL A 637 -6.59 15.09 -27.27
N CYS A 638 -6.17 13.83 -27.12
CA CYS A 638 -4.75 13.47 -27.16
C CYS A 638 -4.38 13.08 -28.59
N ASP A 639 -3.93 14.06 -29.37
CA ASP A 639 -3.59 13.90 -30.80
C ASP A 639 -2.20 13.29 -30.97
N PHE A 640 -2.08 11.98 -30.78
CA PHE A 640 -0.83 11.27 -31.05
C PHE A 640 -0.41 11.45 -32.51
N ALA A 641 -1.36 11.34 -33.44
CA ALA A 641 -1.09 11.37 -34.87
C ALA A 641 -0.34 12.63 -35.30
N ALA A 642 -0.73 13.79 -34.79
CA ALA A 642 -0.06 15.06 -35.09
C ALA A 642 1.26 15.28 -34.32
N ASN A 643 1.43 14.64 -33.15
CA ASN A 643 2.53 14.94 -32.24
C ASN A 643 3.62 13.85 -32.20
N VAL A 644 3.41 12.72 -32.87
CA VAL A 644 4.37 11.61 -32.90
C VAL A 644 5.63 11.92 -33.73
N GLY A 645 5.60 12.99 -34.51
CA GLY A 645 6.76 13.52 -35.23
C GLY A 645 7.17 12.71 -36.46
N PHE A 646 6.27 11.92 -37.02
CA PHE A 646 6.39 11.37 -38.38
C PHE A 646 5.03 11.27 -39.06
N SER A 647 5.04 11.14 -40.39
CA SER A 647 3.87 10.97 -41.24
C SER A 647 3.88 9.62 -41.96
N TYR A 648 2.70 9.09 -42.26
CA TYR A 648 2.51 7.87 -43.08
C TYR A 648 3.13 7.97 -44.48
N LYS A 649 3.34 9.20 -44.97
CA LYS A 649 4.02 9.49 -46.24
C LYS A 649 5.54 9.36 -46.15
N GLN A 650 6.11 9.37 -44.94
CA GLN A 650 7.55 9.31 -44.74
C GLN A 650 8.05 7.86 -44.75
N THR A 651 9.04 7.61 -45.58
CA THR A 651 9.92 6.43 -45.52
C THR A 651 11.15 6.75 -44.68
N ASP A 652 11.94 5.76 -44.27
CA ASP A 652 13.27 5.98 -43.68
C ASP A 652 14.09 6.85 -44.64
N PRO A 653 14.57 8.02 -44.19
CA PRO A 653 15.36 8.91 -45.03
C PRO A 653 16.78 8.38 -45.31
N THR A 654 17.22 7.32 -44.62
CA THR A 654 18.57 6.75 -44.71
C THR A 654 18.67 5.49 -45.57
N ASP A 655 17.54 4.95 -46.05
CA ASP A 655 17.50 3.77 -46.93
C ASP A 655 16.69 4.06 -48.21
N PRO A 656 17.31 4.05 -49.41
CA PRO A 656 16.60 4.25 -50.67
C PRO A 656 15.54 3.19 -51.00
N ASN A 657 15.55 2.03 -50.32
CA ASN A 657 14.56 0.96 -50.45
C ASN A 657 13.51 0.95 -49.32
N SER A 658 13.41 2.05 -48.58
CA SER A 658 12.87 2.03 -47.23
C SER A 658 11.37 1.73 -47.07
N ILE A 659 11.10 0.99 -46.00
CA ILE A 659 9.82 0.85 -45.30
C ILE A 659 9.32 2.16 -44.66
N ARG A 660 8.01 2.27 -44.44
CA ARG A 660 7.41 3.45 -43.82
C ARG A 660 7.97 3.68 -42.41
N GLN A 661 8.16 4.93 -41.98
CA GLN A 661 8.70 5.22 -40.64
C GLN A 661 7.87 4.58 -39.51
N SER A 662 6.55 4.47 -39.69
CA SER A 662 5.67 3.76 -38.76
C SER A 662 6.03 2.28 -38.56
N ALA A 663 6.61 1.62 -39.56
CA ALA A 663 7.00 0.22 -39.49
C ALA A 663 8.29 0.02 -38.66
N LEU A 664 9.18 1.02 -38.62
CA LEU A 664 10.42 0.96 -37.85
C LEU A 664 10.19 0.83 -36.33
N VAL A 665 9.02 1.26 -35.86
CA VAL A 665 8.63 1.21 -34.45
C VAL A 665 7.72 0.01 -34.13
N CYS A 666 7.57 -0.93 -35.06
CA CYS A 666 6.74 -2.13 -34.93
C CYS A 666 7.63 -3.37 -35.10
N THR A 667 8.30 -3.78 -34.03
CA THR A 667 9.29 -4.86 -34.04
C THR A 667 8.91 -6.05 -33.16
N ASN A 668 7.62 -6.24 -32.86
CA ASN A 668 7.16 -7.32 -31.98
C ASN A 668 7.51 -8.72 -32.53
N ARG A 669 7.68 -8.87 -33.86
CA ARG A 669 8.15 -10.10 -34.50
C ARG A 669 9.53 -10.55 -34.05
N LEU A 670 10.41 -9.62 -33.69
CA LEU A 670 11.71 -9.95 -33.10
C LEU A 670 11.58 -10.63 -31.73
N TYR A 671 10.41 -10.51 -31.11
CA TYR A 671 10.12 -10.99 -29.76
C TYR A 671 8.92 -11.96 -29.71
N GLY A 672 8.67 -12.67 -30.82
CA GLY A 672 7.74 -13.79 -30.87
C GLY A 672 6.27 -13.45 -31.15
N SER A 673 5.96 -12.26 -31.68
CA SER A 673 4.58 -11.86 -32.04
C SER A 673 4.39 -11.71 -33.56
N GLY A 674 3.19 -11.96 -34.09
CA GLY A 674 2.94 -12.06 -35.54
C GLY A 674 2.41 -10.82 -36.27
N ASN A 675 1.98 -9.76 -35.56
CA ASN A 675 1.13 -8.71 -36.15
C ASN A 675 1.71 -7.29 -36.02
N ASP A 676 2.76 -6.96 -36.75
CA ASP A 676 3.38 -5.62 -36.67
C ASP A 676 2.83 -4.60 -37.67
N PHE A 677 2.33 -5.07 -38.82
CA PHE A 677 2.02 -4.21 -39.97
C PHE A 677 0.63 -4.50 -40.55
N GLN A 678 0.17 -3.57 -41.38
CA GLN A 678 -1.07 -3.69 -42.16
C GLN A 678 -0.98 -2.83 -43.43
N ASP A 679 -1.96 -3.01 -44.31
CA ASP A 679 -2.17 -2.14 -45.47
C ASP A 679 -3.31 -1.16 -45.19
N ILE A 680 -3.14 0.12 -45.50
CA ILE A 680 -4.16 1.16 -45.26
C ILE A 680 -4.56 1.83 -46.56
N ASN A 681 -5.85 1.91 -46.86
CA ASN A 681 -6.34 2.70 -47.99
C ASN A 681 -6.61 4.15 -47.56
N ILE A 682 -5.97 5.10 -48.24
CA ILE A 682 -6.12 6.54 -48.02
C ILE A 682 -6.41 7.18 -49.37
N GLU A 683 -7.59 7.78 -49.51
CA GLU A 683 -8.02 8.49 -50.72
C GLU A 683 -7.91 7.63 -52.01
N GLY A 684 -8.24 6.34 -51.91
CA GLY A 684 -8.20 5.41 -53.04
C GLY A 684 -6.81 4.81 -53.33
N THR A 685 -5.78 5.19 -52.57
CA THR A 685 -4.43 4.64 -52.66
C THR A 685 -4.14 3.69 -51.51
N VAL A 686 -3.65 2.49 -51.80
CA VAL A 686 -3.26 1.50 -50.78
C VAL A 686 -1.82 1.71 -50.34
N TYR A 687 -1.62 2.04 -49.08
CA TYR A 687 -0.34 2.21 -48.41
C TYR A 687 0.00 0.91 -47.68
N THR A 688 0.90 0.11 -48.27
CA THR A 688 1.30 -1.19 -47.69
C THR A 688 2.33 -1.04 -46.57
N ASN A 689 2.44 -2.07 -45.72
CA ASN A 689 3.41 -2.15 -44.61
C ASN A 689 3.38 -0.93 -43.67
N MET A 690 2.20 -0.38 -43.42
CA MET A 690 1.97 0.60 -42.35
C MET A 690 2.09 -0.09 -41.00
N GLY A 691 2.68 0.57 -40.01
CA GLY A 691 2.72 -0.02 -38.67
C GLY A 691 1.31 -0.14 -38.07
N TRP A 692 1.05 -1.23 -37.35
CA TRP A 692 -0.24 -1.50 -36.70
C TRP A 692 -0.08 -1.54 -35.17
N HIS A 693 0.73 -2.47 -34.66
CA HIS A 693 1.09 -2.55 -33.24
C HIS A 693 2.51 -2.03 -33.02
N PRO A 694 2.70 -0.92 -32.29
CA PRO A 694 4.02 -0.52 -31.86
C PRO A 694 4.70 -1.61 -31.03
N THR A 695 6.04 -1.55 -30.94
CA THR A 695 6.80 -2.47 -30.09
C THR A 695 6.32 -2.38 -28.65
N ARG A 696 5.89 -3.52 -28.10
CA ARG A 696 5.39 -3.69 -26.74
C ARG A 696 6.55 -3.68 -25.75
N ASP A 697 7.13 -2.51 -25.59
CA ASP A 697 8.27 -2.26 -24.71
C ASP A 697 8.11 -0.90 -24.05
N VAL A 698 7.93 -0.93 -22.73
CA VAL A 698 7.79 0.24 -21.87
C VAL A 698 9.00 1.18 -21.94
N ASN A 699 10.18 0.65 -22.27
CA ASN A 699 11.41 1.43 -22.40
C ASN A 699 11.72 1.80 -23.86
N SER A 700 10.90 1.41 -24.83
CA SER A 700 11.12 1.81 -26.22
C SER A 700 10.96 3.33 -26.36
N TYR A 701 11.76 3.90 -27.26
CA TYR A 701 11.65 5.33 -27.62
C TYR A 701 10.20 5.72 -27.94
N PHE A 702 9.48 4.85 -28.66
CA PHE A 702 8.12 5.14 -29.09
C PHE A 702 7.10 5.13 -27.94
N ALA A 703 7.19 4.15 -27.02
CA ALA A 703 6.35 4.11 -25.83
C ALA A 703 6.60 5.33 -24.92
N ILE A 704 7.86 5.72 -24.73
CA ILE A 704 8.24 6.91 -23.98
C ILE A 704 7.69 8.18 -24.66
N LYS A 705 7.81 8.30 -25.99
CA LYS A 705 7.31 9.45 -26.74
C LYS A 705 5.80 9.63 -26.60
N ARG A 706 5.03 8.56 -26.80
CA ARG A 706 3.58 8.59 -26.58
C ARG A 706 3.22 8.89 -25.12
N GLY A 707 3.95 8.33 -24.17
CA GLY A 707 3.76 8.64 -22.75
C GLY A 707 3.99 10.11 -22.42
N ASN A 708 5.02 10.73 -23.02
CA ASN A 708 5.30 12.16 -22.87
C ASN A 708 4.16 13.02 -23.45
N ILE A 709 3.71 12.72 -24.68
CA ILE A 709 2.58 13.42 -25.32
C ILE A 709 1.34 13.37 -24.41
N LEU A 710 0.96 12.18 -23.92
CA LEU A 710 -0.19 12.07 -23.03
C LEU A 710 0.04 12.83 -21.72
N SER A 711 1.23 12.73 -21.13
CA SER A 711 1.54 13.43 -19.87
C SER A 711 1.45 14.95 -20.01
N ASP A 712 1.81 15.51 -21.17
CA ASP A 712 1.72 16.95 -21.43
C ASP A 712 0.27 17.38 -21.66
N VAL A 713 -0.55 16.54 -22.31
CA VAL A 713 -2.01 16.78 -22.41
C VAL A 713 -2.62 16.80 -21.01
N ILE A 714 -2.30 15.79 -20.18
CA ILE A 714 -2.82 15.71 -18.80
C ILE A 714 -2.35 16.91 -17.96
N ARG A 715 -1.10 17.36 -18.11
CA ARG A 715 -0.63 18.53 -17.36
C ARG A 715 -1.47 19.77 -17.65
N LYS A 716 -1.76 20.04 -18.92
CA LYS A 716 -2.51 21.24 -19.36
C LYS A 716 -3.96 21.30 -18.88
N ILE A 717 -4.53 20.16 -18.46
CA ILE A 717 -5.91 20.07 -17.98
C ILE A 717 -5.99 19.99 -16.46
N THR A 718 -4.88 19.70 -15.78
CA THR A 718 -4.84 19.44 -14.33
C THR A 718 -4.03 20.45 -13.52
N PHE A 719 -3.14 21.20 -14.17
CA PHE A 719 -2.36 22.32 -13.65
C PHE A 719 -2.61 23.54 -14.52
#